data_AF-A0A1Q4YME1-F1
#
_entry.id   AF-A0A1Q4YME1-F1
#
_cell.length_a   1.000
_cell.length_b   1.000
_cell.length_c   1.000
_cell.angle_alpha   90.00
_cell.angle_beta   90.00
_cell.angle_gamma   90.00
#
_symmetry.space_group_name_H-M   'P 1'
#
loop_
_entity.id
_entity.type
_entity.pdbx_description
1 polymer ?
#
loop_
_entity_poly.entity_id
_entity_poly.type
_entity_poly.pdbx_seq_one_letter_code
_entity_poly.pdbx_strand_id
1 'polypeptide(L)'
;MPIVFHVLCVGPRMDPAGVPSCLDGLRAAGGEVDALVVLGTAGGDTGYPVATDLIDGLLYACLDAGQAEVPPVVVVPGFGDVSPVAPRGVLVDAVTRNWAEYAPALLAGEDQGIVNLLRTGPFAAFEGWAARFRTDLTGWHHGLLPGEGSLRLERDGRSLGLVAGNSVFRMITAESGADLVTLSREQLSHAVDGRYEDWAGSNALNLLLAGHAAGLPADLDLAAAGTLPVAADPASGTWTALPDLRNRSHRLLRIECDRDAPTRVLDCAAAGAPELITLPSRARLVAPAPRPRLRAEEYDEAAAVKSFYEQMSTGRAVLVIASGLHSPGGPVEVDGFHRRLVDELYGETPGMTPPLAEVWSAARDRLDPGVLDGHVRMLRAEAGAVLPGLSRLLQAPWWQVYDFTASGVLEEACRGDAALGETVEPVDARTDYAPGQTNRLRVVAMHGNARDGSGSVDFGVPTEAGGDPRSLWFQRLKSELLERPAVFMAASPSSPALWAALEHAALEENADRYPLFVVAPPGSAGEQARMRLKGVVHIQQSPEEFAARRLQSNVQSLKDGKQRVVELRSATRQGTGISLVSSLLDSARKGSSDFLKGSDPTWGDIKGGFAAKLSVLDRIQAGARKNGRGKYPVVLVEGRAGTGKTTALMHHAYRLHREGRTVGWIDRDTDIPLSEIKRQASRIEFDTIIVDDVDIFGSRAASLLASLSDGGRTQVIAAIRTTRVRELDATFSPKVVSADEPLSDDDLGSVVKVLRKHGLLGLLKEYKWPPRARMEKLRDLCERSLLAAMIHVVSGKSFEDKVRSDFDDLPVEERAIYSVMCVLEADQVYKRRGMEQEDLLSVMTPTVSMARTKRGIEELVRSKYLVRGEGGALYCRHRTIADQVVGSVLKSMPDSLAMAVRLPLQFYAGQARHIRDLDNPYRRIMIRLLNHTMMRKLGLGPVLVQAIYDSVLDELGDDFHYWLQRGEYELERGDLGVAQNHLESARGCPGGADDFKVSTAWGAIRLSRSAQRPEDNELRTKALEAVDVLELVTVKHGGASPHTFAVLSKRGTEWLEAVQPLLSTHELSDLARRITDVMEKGREACRDNHTFLDVADRYAPRMTRLFERARGVPL
;
A
#
# COMPACT_ATOMS: atom_id res chain seq x y z
N MET A 1 58.30 -36.77 5.32
CA MET A 1 57.92 -35.54 4.60
C MET A 1 56.40 -35.46 4.63
N PRO A 2 55.81 -34.26 4.78
CA PRO A 2 54.35 -34.11 4.74
C PRO A 2 53.84 -34.52 3.36
N ILE A 3 52.69 -35.20 3.32
CA ILE A 3 51.97 -35.47 2.06
C ILE A 3 51.31 -34.15 1.66
N VAL A 4 51.50 -33.72 0.42
CA VAL A 4 51.01 -32.44 -0.06
C VAL A 4 49.93 -32.67 -1.12
N PHE A 5 48.82 -31.94 -1.00
CA PHE A 5 47.81 -31.80 -2.03
C PHE A 5 47.76 -30.35 -2.54
N HIS A 6 47.63 -30.14 -3.85
CA HIS A 6 47.39 -28.83 -4.45
C HIS A 6 46.01 -28.77 -5.11
N VAL A 7 45.14 -27.91 -4.62
CA VAL A 7 43.80 -27.71 -5.17
C VAL A 7 43.69 -26.30 -5.74
N LEU A 8 43.39 -26.20 -7.04
CA LEU A 8 43.19 -24.93 -7.72
C LEU A 8 41.70 -24.59 -7.74
N CYS A 9 41.31 -23.51 -7.07
CA CYS A 9 39.92 -23.03 -7.03
C CYS A 9 39.76 -21.79 -7.90
N VAL A 10 38.77 -21.77 -8.81
CA VAL A 10 38.46 -20.65 -9.71
C VAL A 10 37.03 -20.18 -9.48
N GLY A 11 36.81 -18.86 -9.49
CA GLY A 11 35.49 -18.23 -9.32
C GLY A 11 34.82 -17.80 -10.64
N PRO A 12 33.64 -17.16 -10.58
CA PRO A 12 32.82 -16.86 -11.76
C PRO A 12 33.39 -15.75 -12.66
N ARG A 13 34.26 -14.87 -12.15
CA ARG A 13 35.00 -13.85 -12.92
C ARG A 13 36.36 -14.40 -13.39
N MET A 14 36.32 -15.45 -14.18
CA MET A 14 37.52 -16.18 -14.64
C MET A 14 38.53 -15.24 -15.33
N ASP A 15 39.81 -15.34 -14.97
CA ASP A 15 40.92 -14.61 -15.63
C ASP A 15 41.83 -15.61 -16.35
N PRO A 16 41.72 -15.74 -17.68
CA PRO A 16 42.51 -16.70 -18.44
C PRO A 16 44.01 -16.37 -18.49
N ALA A 17 44.44 -15.15 -18.13
CA ALA A 17 45.85 -14.77 -18.16
C ALA A 17 46.56 -15.03 -16.82
N GLY A 18 45.87 -14.88 -15.68
CA GLY A 18 46.46 -15.01 -14.35
C GLY A 18 46.73 -16.44 -13.90
N VAL A 19 45.84 -17.38 -14.21
CA VAL A 19 45.90 -18.77 -13.72
C VAL A 19 47.13 -19.56 -14.23
N PRO A 20 47.51 -19.46 -15.52
CA PRO A 20 48.69 -20.17 -16.04
C PRO A 20 50.00 -19.81 -15.31
N SER A 21 50.17 -18.56 -14.90
CA SER A 21 51.38 -18.10 -14.19
C SER A 21 51.55 -18.73 -12.80
N CYS A 22 50.43 -19.03 -12.12
CA CYS A 22 50.44 -19.71 -10.83
C CYS A 22 50.85 -21.18 -10.98
N LEU A 23 50.41 -21.83 -12.06
CA LEU A 23 50.81 -23.19 -12.40
C LEU A 23 52.30 -23.26 -12.74
N ASP A 24 52.85 -22.29 -13.47
CA ASP A 24 54.29 -22.23 -13.75
C ASP A 24 55.14 -22.13 -12.47
N GLY A 25 54.66 -21.37 -11.48
CA GLY A 25 55.29 -21.29 -10.15
C GLY A 25 55.23 -22.62 -9.39
N LEU A 26 54.09 -23.32 -9.42
CA LEU A 26 53.93 -24.65 -8.81
C LEU A 26 54.87 -25.68 -9.46
N ARG A 27 54.98 -25.64 -10.79
CA ARG A 27 55.89 -26.50 -11.58
C ARG A 27 57.35 -26.26 -11.25
N ALA A 28 57.77 -24.99 -11.15
CA ALA A 28 59.14 -24.66 -10.79
C ALA A 28 59.53 -25.19 -9.39
N ALA A 29 58.54 -25.42 -8.52
CA ALA A 29 58.70 -26.05 -7.21
C ALA A 29 58.52 -27.59 -7.21
N GLY A 30 58.29 -28.21 -8.39
CA GLY A 30 58.09 -29.65 -8.55
C GLY A 30 56.74 -30.16 -8.04
N GLY A 31 55.72 -29.32 -7.95
CA GLY A 31 54.36 -29.71 -7.55
C GLY A 31 53.45 -30.02 -8.73
N GLU A 32 52.45 -30.88 -8.50
CA GLU A 32 51.37 -31.21 -9.42
C GLU A 32 50.03 -30.70 -8.88
N VAL A 33 49.05 -30.47 -9.76
CA VAL A 33 47.68 -30.11 -9.37
C VAL A 33 46.90 -31.38 -9.11
N ASP A 34 46.31 -31.51 -7.92
CA ASP A 34 45.56 -32.70 -7.49
C ASP A 34 44.06 -32.60 -7.74
N ALA A 35 43.52 -31.38 -7.83
CA ALA A 35 42.14 -31.14 -8.27
C ALA A 35 41.95 -29.70 -8.77
N LEU A 36 41.05 -29.55 -9.72
CA LEU A 36 40.54 -28.27 -10.20
C LEU A 36 39.11 -28.08 -9.70
N VAL A 37 38.82 -26.96 -9.05
CA VAL A 37 37.51 -26.63 -8.50
C VAL A 37 36.97 -25.36 -9.15
N VAL A 38 35.73 -25.42 -9.65
CA VAL A 38 35.01 -24.27 -10.22
C VAL A 38 33.84 -23.92 -9.32
N LEU A 39 33.90 -22.75 -8.69
CA LEU A 39 32.91 -22.26 -7.74
C LEU A 39 31.95 -21.29 -8.43
N GLY A 40 31.10 -21.83 -9.29
CA GLY A 40 30.14 -21.08 -10.10
C GLY A 40 30.72 -20.46 -11.37
N THR A 41 29.85 -20.17 -12.33
CA THR A 41 30.20 -19.49 -13.59
C THR A 41 29.36 -18.22 -13.79
N ALA A 42 29.66 -17.45 -14.85
CA ALA A 42 28.80 -16.36 -15.31
C ALA A 42 27.50 -16.84 -15.99
N GLY A 43 27.39 -18.15 -16.29
CA GLY A 43 26.28 -18.80 -16.95
C GLY A 43 25.93 -18.28 -18.36
N GLY A 44 24.79 -18.74 -18.87
CA GLY A 44 24.29 -18.38 -20.20
C GLY A 44 25.15 -18.84 -21.39
N ASP A 45 24.80 -18.38 -22.59
CA ASP A 45 25.43 -18.82 -23.85
C ASP A 45 26.91 -18.44 -23.96
N THR A 46 27.38 -17.46 -23.18
CA THR A 46 28.76 -16.96 -23.21
C THR A 46 29.61 -17.40 -22.03
N GLY A 47 29.02 -17.72 -20.87
CA GLY A 47 29.78 -18.07 -19.66
C GLY A 47 30.37 -19.49 -19.71
N TYR A 48 29.59 -20.49 -20.14
CA TYR A 48 30.05 -21.86 -20.22
C TYR A 48 31.18 -22.10 -21.24
N PRO A 49 31.18 -21.50 -22.44
CA PRO A 49 32.33 -21.59 -23.35
C PRO A 49 33.62 -21.05 -22.75
N VAL A 50 33.58 -19.87 -22.11
CA VAL A 50 34.75 -19.26 -21.47
C VAL A 50 35.29 -20.14 -20.33
N ALA A 51 34.38 -20.71 -19.52
CA ALA A 51 34.76 -21.66 -18.48
C ALA A 51 35.39 -22.94 -19.04
N THR A 52 34.83 -23.46 -20.12
CA THR A 52 35.33 -24.65 -20.80
C THR A 52 36.72 -24.41 -21.38
N ASP A 53 36.93 -23.31 -22.08
CA ASP A 53 38.22 -22.95 -22.69
C ASP A 53 39.31 -22.79 -21.62
N LEU A 54 38.98 -22.18 -20.47
CA LEU A 54 39.89 -22.07 -19.34
C LEU A 54 40.22 -23.46 -18.76
N ILE A 55 39.21 -24.27 -18.45
CA ILE A 55 39.40 -25.61 -17.88
C ILE A 55 40.26 -26.46 -18.82
N ASP A 56 39.88 -26.55 -20.10
CA ASP A 56 40.61 -27.31 -21.11
C ASP A 56 42.07 -26.81 -21.20
N GLY A 57 42.29 -25.49 -21.25
CA GLY A 57 43.62 -24.90 -21.24
C GLY A 57 44.46 -25.28 -20.01
N LEU A 58 43.84 -25.32 -18.82
CA LEU A 58 44.51 -25.73 -17.58
C LEU A 58 44.82 -27.23 -17.56
N LEU A 59 43.90 -28.08 -18.04
CA LEU A 59 44.11 -29.52 -18.13
C LEU A 59 45.23 -29.85 -19.14
N TYR A 60 45.23 -29.20 -20.31
CA TYR A 60 46.32 -29.30 -21.28
C TYR A 60 47.65 -28.86 -20.69
N ALA A 61 47.65 -27.75 -19.95
CA ALA A 61 48.85 -27.27 -19.28
C ALA A 61 49.37 -28.32 -18.27
N CYS A 62 48.52 -28.99 -17.50
CA CYS A 62 48.96 -30.05 -16.57
C CYS A 62 49.61 -31.24 -17.31
N LEU A 63 49.01 -31.67 -18.43
CA LEU A 63 49.56 -32.75 -19.27
C LEU A 63 50.90 -32.38 -19.91
N ASP A 64 51.01 -31.17 -20.48
CA ASP A 64 52.26 -30.67 -21.08
C ASP A 64 53.40 -30.56 -20.04
N ALA A 65 53.06 -30.38 -18.77
CA ALA A 65 54.02 -30.36 -17.66
C ALA A 65 54.49 -31.76 -17.22
N GLY A 66 54.02 -32.83 -17.87
CA GLY A 66 54.43 -34.20 -17.59
C GLY A 66 53.68 -34.87 -16.44
N GLN A 67 52.57 -34.28 -15.97
CA GLN A 67 51.70 -34.92 -14.97
C GLN A 67 51.07 -36.18 -15.57
N ALA A 68 51.19 -37.31 -14.86
CA ALA A 68 50.77 -38.62 -15.38
C ALA A 68 49.25 -38.78 -15.51
N GLU A 69 48.49 -38.08 -14.65
CA GLU A 69 47.03 -38.14 -14.61
C GLU A 69 46.42 -36.74 -14.66
N VAL A 70 45.35 -36.58 -15.44
CA VAL A 70 44.61 -35.32 -15.53
C VAL A 70 43.92 -35.06 -14.20
N PRO A 71 44.06 -33.87 -13.59
CA PRO A 71 43.42 -33.59 -12.32
C PRO A 71 41.89 -33.64 -12.44
N PRO A 72 41.18 -34.23 -11.46
CA PRO A 72 39.73 -34.21 -11.41
C PRO A 72 39.18 -32.78 -11.37
N VAL A 73 38.09 -32.54 -12.10
CA VAL A 73 37.41 -31.23 -12.16
C VAL A 73 36.09 -31.29 -11.40
N VAL A 74 36.00 -30.55 -10.30
CA VAL A 74 34.79 -30.43 -9.46
C VAL A 74 34.12 -29.09 -9.73
N VAL A 75 32.95 -29.13 -10.36
CA VAL A 75 32.15 -27.93 -10.66
C VAL A 75 30.95 -27.82 -9.73
N VAL A 76 30.76 -26.63 -9.16
CA VAL A 76 29.68 -26.31 -8.21
C VAL A 76 28.86 -25.15 -8.75
N PRO A 77 27.52 -25.20 -8.72
CA PRO A 77 26.69 -24.13 -9.28
C PRO A 77 26.77 -22.87 -8.42
N GLY A 78 26.88 -21.70 -9.08
CA GLY A 78 26.75 -20.37 -8.47
C GLY A 78 25.55 -19.61 -9.04
N PHE A 79 25.38 -18.35 -8.64
CA PHE A 79 24.22 -17.55 -9.02
C PHE A 79 24.06 -17.39 -10.55
N GLY A 80 25.18 -17.22 -11.28
CA GLY A 80 25.14 -17.12 -12.74
C GLY A 80 24.66 -18.39 -13.44
N ASP A 81 24.77 -19.55 -12.79
CA ASP A 81 24.38 -20.85 -13.34
C ASP A 81 22.86 -21.11 -13.27
N VAL A 82 22.11 -20.22 -12.61
CA VAL A 82 20.66 -20.36 -12.45
C VAL A 82 19.93 -19.68 -13.60
N SER A 83 19.17 -20.45 -14.37
CA SER A 83 18.23 -19.92 -15.37
C SER A 83 16.94 -19.47 -14.68
N PRO A 84 16.61 -18.17 -14.64
CA PRO A 84 15.46 -17.69 -13.90
C PRO A 84 14.15 -18.23 -14.49
N VAL A 85 13.27 -18.73 -13.63
CA VAL A 85 11.89 -19.11 -13.98
C VAL A 85 10.90 -18.04 -13.52
N ALA A 86 9.69 -18.05 -14.09
CA ALA A 86 8.64 -17.10 -13.75
C ALA A 86 8.29 -17.17 -12.25
N PRO A 87 7.97 -16.04 -11.58
CA PRO A 87 7.84 -15.95 -10.11
C PRO A 87 6.60 -16.64 -9.51
N ARG A 88 5.93 -17.50 -10.28
CA ARG A 88 4.73 -18.26 -9.88
C ARG A 88 4.84 -19.69 -10.41
N GLY A 89 4.46 -20.66 -9.58
CA GLY A 89 4.42 -22.07 -9.96
C GLY A 89 4.94 -22.98 -8.85
N VAL A 90 4.52 -24.25 -8.89
CA VAL A 90 4.76 -25.24 -7.84
C VAL A 90 6.23 -25.34 -7.44
N LEU A 91 7.15 -25.34 -8.41
CA LEU A 91 8.59 -25.38 -8.13
C LEU A 91 9.06 -24.15 -7.35
N VAL A 92 8.64 -22.95 -7.78
CA VAL A 92 9.03 -21.68 -7.15
C VAL A 92 8.46 -21.59 -5.75
N ASP A 93 7.18 -21.88 -5.57
CA ASP A 93 6.55 -21.84 -4.26
C ASP A 93 7.20 -22.86 -3.31
N ALA A 94 7.52 -24.07 -3.79
CA ALA A 94 8.15 -25.10 -2.97
C ALA A 94 9.58 -24.75 -2.50
N VAL A 95 10.43 -24.17 -3.36
CA VAL A 95 11.82 -23.85 -2.97
C VAL A 95 11.99 -22.45 -2.39
N THR A 96 10.99 -21.56 -2.50
CA THR A 96 11.06 -20.19 -1.95
C THR A 96 10.07 -19.97 -0.80
N ARG A 97 8.78 -19.77 -1.09
CA ARG A 97 7.75 -19.31 -0.15
C ARG A 97 7.33 -20.36 0.87
N ASN A 98 7.17 -21.61 0.43
CA ASN A 98 6.71 -22.72 1.25
C ASN A 98 7.86 -23.66 1.63
N TRP A 99 9.11 -23.18 1.59
CA TRP A 99 10.29 -24.01 1.85
C TRP A 99 10.20 -24.81 3.15
N ALA A 100 9.66 -24.24 4.23
CA ALA A 100 9.51 -24.95 5.50
C ALA A 100 8.62 -26.22 5.42
N GLU A 101 7.66 -26.23 4.49
CA GLU A 101 6.75 -27.35 4.24
C GLU A 101 7.42 -28.44 3.38
N TYR A 102 8.12 -28.03 2.32
CA TYR A 102 8.72 -28.95 1.35
C TYR A 102 10.11 -29.44 1.74
N ALA A 103 10.85 -28.67 2.54
CA ALA A 103 12.22 -28.98 2.94
C ALA A 103 12.37 -30.36 3.57
N PRO A 104 11.52 -30.82 4.52
CA PRO A 104 11.72 -32.12 5.16
C PRO A 104 11.69 -33.29 4.16
N ALA A 105 10.68 -33.33 3.29
CA ALA A 105 10.51 -34.40 2.30
C ALA A 105 11.57 -34.31 1.19
N LEU A 106 11.87 -33.10 0.71
CA LEU A 106 12.89 -32.89 -0.31
C LEU A 106 14.28 -33.26 0.23
N LEU A 107 14.67 -32.76 1.41
CA LEU A 107 15.98 -33.02 2.02
C LEU A 107 16.16 -34.45 2.51
N ALA A 108 15.09 -35.19 2.78
CA ALA A 108 15.12 -36.62 3.03
C ALA A 108 15.29 -37.47 1.74
N GLY A 109 15.25 -36.83 0.57
CA GLY A 109 15.30 -37.49 -0.73
C GLY A 109 13.99 -38.15 -1.17
N GLU A 110 12.88 -37.88 -0.47
CA GLU A 110 11.57 -38.47 -0.74
C GLU A 110 10.86 -37.78 -1.92
N ASP A 111 11.12 -36.48 -2.14
CA ASP A 111 10.53 -35.71 -3.25
C ASP A 111 11.50 -35.57 -4.44
N GLN A 112 11.61 -36.65 -5.22
CA GLN A 112 12.37 -36.66 -6.47
C GLN A 112 11.72 -35.80 -7.57
N GLY A 113 10.45 -35.43 -7.43
CA GLY A 113 9.73 -34.61 -8.40
C GLY A 113 10.30 -33.20 -8.48
N ILE A 114 10.44 -32.55 -7.33
CA ILE A 114 11.03 -31.20 -7.23
C ILE A 114 12.50 -31.21 -7.63
N VAL A 115 13.27 -32.22 -7.19
CA VAL A 115 14.68 -32.35 -7.56
C VAL A 115 14.85 -32.48 -9.07
N ASN A 116 14.02 -33.30 -9.73
CA ASN A 116 14.03 -33.42 -11.19
C ASN A 116 13.65 -32.10 -11.86
N LEU A 117 12.65 -31.38 -11.36
CA LEU A 117 12.28 -30.06 -11.88
C LEU A 117 13.41 -29.03 -11.75
N LEU A 118 14.19 -29.07 -10.66
CA LEU A 118 15.39 -28.24 -10.52
C LEU A 118 16.45 -28.59 -11.56
N ARG A 119 16.71 -29.88 -11.78
CA ARG A 119 17.69 -30.37 -12.78
C ARG A 119 17.28 -30.07 -14.21
N THR A 120 16.01 -30.24 -14.57
CA THR A 120 15.52 -30.07 -15.95
C THR A 120 15.02 -28.67 -16.27
N GLY A 121 14.89 -27.80 -15.26
CA GLY A 121 14.47 -26.40 -15.42
C GLY A 121 15.63 -25.44 -15.12
N PRO A 122 15.65 -24.78 -13.93
CA PRO A 122 16.61 -23.72 -13.61
C PRO A 122 18.09 -24.11 -13.78
N PHE A 123 18.45 -25.37 -13.55
CA PHE A 123 19.85 -25.86 -13.62
C PHE A 123 20.14 -26.71 -14.86
N ALA A 124 19.25 -26.77 -15.85
CA ALA A 124 19.41 -27.66 -17.00
C ALA A 124 20.69 -27.37 -17.81
N ALA A 125 20.98 -26.10 -18.05
CA ALA A 125 22.20 -25.69 -18.76
C ALA A 125 23.47 -26.05 -17.97
N PHE A 126 23.45 -25.83 -16.65
CA PHE A 126 24.53 -26.20 -15.76
C PHE A 126 24.77 -27.71 -15.73
N GLU A 127 23.72 -28.54 -15.55
CA GLU A 127 23.85 -29.99 -15.50
C GLU A 127 24.36 -30.56 -16.83
N GLY A 128 23.88 -30.02 -17.96
CA GLY A 128 24.36 -30.39 -19.29
C GLY A 128 25.85 -30.06 -19.49
N TRP A 129 26.29 -28.89 -19.05
CA TRP A 129 27.70 -28.49 -19.11
C TRP A 129 28.57 -29.30 -18.13
N ALA A 130 28.13 -29.46 -16.88
CA ALA A 130 28.84 -30.16 -15.82
C ALA A 130 29.03 -31.66 -16.11
N ALA A 131 28.10 -32.28 -16.85
CA ALA A 131 28.20 -33.68 -17.25
C ALA A 131 29.51 -34.00 -17.99
N ARG A 132 30.04 -33.06 -18.79
CA ARG A 132 31.32 -33.22 -19.50
C ARG A 132 32.48 -33.54 -18.56
N PHE A 133 32.47 -33.00 -17.35
CA PHE A 133 33.55 -33.17 -16.38
C PHE A 133 33.29 -34.29 -15.36
N ARG A 134 32.05 -34.79 -15.30
CA ARG A 134 31.62 -35.82 -14.33
C ARG A 134 31.53 -37.22 -14.92
N THR A 135 31.28 -37.35 -16.22
CA THR A 135 30.99 -38.66 -16.85
C THR A 135 32.13 -39.67 -16.70
N ASP A 136 33.38 -39.19 -16.69
CA ASP A 136 34.59 -40.03 -16.55
C ASP A 136 35.30 -39.84 -15.20
N LEU A 137 34.68 -39.14 -14.24
CA LEU A 137 35.27 -38.81 -12.96
C LEU A 137 35.20 -40.01 -12.01
N THR A 138 36.27 -40.80 -11.98
CA THR A 138 36.35 -42.00 -11.14
C THR A 138 36.26 -41.63 -9.65
N GLY A 139 35.31 -42.21 -8.94
CA GLY A 139 35.11 -41.98 -7.50
C GLY A 139 34.23 -40.79 -7.12
N TRP A 140 33.58 -40.13 -8.10
CA TRP A 140 32.57 -39.10 -7.83
C TRP A 140 31.26 -39.71 -7.32
N HIS A 141 30.78 -39.24 -6.18
CA HIS A 141 29.46 -39.55 -5.65
C HIS A 141 28.49 -38.39 -5.92
N HIS A 142 27.30 -38.65 -6.45
CA HIS A 142 26.30 -37.63 -6.73
C HIS A 142 25.40 -37.35 -5.53
N GLY A 143 25.25 -36.08 -5.17
CA GLY A 143 24.33 -35.64 -4.14
C GLY A 143 22.89 -35.49 -4.63
N LEU A 144 22.02 -35.03 -3.72
CA LEU A 144 20.59 -34.91 -3.94
C LEU A 144 20.26 -33.82 -4.99
N LEU A 145 20.80 -32.61 -4.84
CA LEU A 145 20.46 -31.46 -5.68
C LEU A 145 21.39 -31.29 -6.91
N PRO A 146 20.99 -30.47 -7.90
CA PRO A 146 21.85 -30.18 -9.05
C PRO A 146 23.22 -29.73 -8.59
N GLY A 147 24.26 -30.34 -9.13
CA GLY A 147 25.64 -30.01 -8.83
C GLY A 147 26.23 -30.50 -7.49
N GLU A 148 25.44 -31.14 -6.63
CA GLU A 148 25.95 -31.69 -5.37
C GLU A 148 26.70 -33.01 -5.56
N GLY A 149 27.64 -33.27 -4.66
CA GLY A 149 28.37 -34.53 -4.63
C GLY A 149 29.68 -34.45 -3.88
N SER A 150 30.47 -35.53 -3.95
CA SER A 150 31.76 -35.59 -3.30
C SER A 150 32.79 -36.43 -4.05
N LEU A 151 34.06 -36.14 -3.78
CA LEU A 151 35.22 -36.87 -4.30
C LEU A 151 36.24 -37.04 -3.19
N ARG A 152 36.93 -38.18 -3.17
CA ARG A 152 38.05 -38.43 -2.26
C ARG A 152 39.33 -38.57 -3.06
N LEU A 153 40.32 -37.73 -2.76
CA LEU A 153 41.67 -37.83 -3.32
C LEU A 153 42.53 -38.59 -2.33
N GLU A 154 43.18 -39.68 -2.76
CA GLU A 154 44.03 -40.50 -1.89
C GLU A 154 45.48 -40.47 -2.35
N ARG A 155 46.41 -40.21 -1.41
CA ARG A 155 47.86 -40.27 -1.65
C ARG A 155 48.55 -40.84 -0.41
N ASP A 156 49.34 -41.89 -0.58
CA ASP A 156 50.14 -42.54 0.47
C ASP A 156 49.36 -42.85 1.78
N GLY A 157 48.10 -43.29 1.63
CA GLY A 157 47.22 -43.64 2.74
C GLY A 157 46.61 -42.44 3.50
N ARG A 158 46.65 -41.25 2.91
CA ARG A 158 45.92 -40.06 3.38
C ARG A 158 44.88 -39.65 2.34
N SER A 159 43.71 -39.24 2.81
CA SER A 159 42.62 -38.77 1.95
C SER A 159 42.30 -37.29 2.18
N LEU A 160 42.05 -36.57 1.08
CA LEU A 160 41.45 -35.24 1.06
C LEU A 160 40.02 -35.36 0.51
N GLY A 161 39.02 -34.93 1.28
CA GLY A 161 37.64 -34.91 0.84
C GLY A 161 37.28 -33.60 0.14
N LEU A 162 36.64 -33.67 -1.02
CA LEU A 162 36.02 -32.54 -1.70
C LEU A 162 34.50 -32.75 -1.69
N VAL A 163 33.74 -31.78 -1.18
CA VAL A 163 32.27 -31.88 -1.08
C VAL A 163 31.64 -30.64 -1.70
N ALA A 164 30.86 -30.83 -2.75
CA ALA A 164 30.12 -29.80 -3.46
C ALA A 164 28.70 -29.66 -2.89
N GLY A 165 28.36 -28.46 -2.43
CA GLY A 165 27.01 -28.10 -1.97
C GLY A 165 26.38 -27.05 -2.87
N ASN A 166 25.15 -27.28 -3.32
CA ASN A 166 24.41 -26.29 -4.09
C ASN A 166 23.72 -25.33 -3.13
N SER A 167 24.35 -24.17 -2.89
CA SER A 167 23.81 -23.17 -1.98
C SER A 167 22.75 -22.24 -2.60
N VAL A 168 22.63 -22.24 -3.93
CA VAL A 168 21.80 -21.30 -4.70
C VAL A 168 20.54 -21.95 -5.28
N PHE A 169 20.25 -23.21 -4.96
CA PHE A 169 19.13 -23.96 -5.55
C PHE A 169 17.74 -23.35 -5.33
N ARG A 170 17.61 -22.46 -4.34
CA ARG A 170 16.38 -21.71 -4.03
C ARG A 170 16.30 -20.38 -4.78
N MET A 171 17.37 -19.94 -5.43
CA MET A 171 17.47 -18.66 -6.12
C MET A 171 16.98 -18.72 -7.56
N ILE A 172 15.86 -19.40 -7.81
CA ILE A 172 15.42 -19.75 -9.17
C ILE A 172 14.62 -18.65 -9.87
N THR A 173 14.42 -17.48 -9.25
CA THR A 173 13.68 -16.36 -9.85
C THR A 173 14.55 -15.13 -10.01
N ALA A 174 14.21 -14.23 -10.93
CA ALA A 174 14.94 -12.98 -11.14
C ALA A 174 14.92 -12.04 -9.92
N GLU A 175 13.97 -12.25 -9.00
CA GLU A 175 13.79 -11.45 -7.77
C GLU A 175 14.40 -12.12 -6.53
N SER A 176 15.07 -13.28 -6.68
CA SER A 176 15.63 -14.05 -5.57
C SER A 176 16.77 -13.29 -4.86
N GLY A 177 16.59 -13.05 -3.56
CA GLY A 177 17.59 -12.40 -2.70
C GLY A 177 18.59 -13.36 -2.06
N ALA A 178 19.64 -12.81 -1.44
CA ALA A 178 20.69 -13.57 -0.75
C ALA A 178 20.19 -14.35 0.49
N ASP A 179 19.01 -14.01 1.01
CA ASP A 179 18.32 -14.71 2.09
C ASP A 179 17.87 -16.13 1.71
N LEU A 180 17.79 -16.43 0.41
CA LEU A 180 17.47 -17.76 -0.09
C LEU A 180 18.69 -18.69 -0.18
N VAL A 181 19.90 -18.15 -0.03
CA VAL A 181 21.14 -18.95 -0.05
C VAL A 181 21.20 -19.81 1.21
N THR A 182 21.22 -21.14 1.05
CA THR A 182 21.16 -22.06 2.18
C THR A 182 21.91 -23.35 1.92
N LEU A 183 22.38 -23.98 2.99
CA LEU A 183 23.00 -25.29 2.96
C LEU A 183 22.60 -26.03 4.25
N SER A 184 22.13 -27.26 4.12
CA SER A 184 21.68 -28.09 5.24
C SER A 184 22.62 -29.28 5.49
N ARG A 185 22.52 -29.89 6.68
CA ARG A 185 23.28 -31.08 7.03
C ARG A 185 22.86 -32.30 6.21
N GLU A 186 21.57 -32.38 5.90
CA GLU A 186 20.94 -33.42 5.10
C GLU A 186 21.50 -33.40 3.67
N GLN A 187 21.60 -32.21 3.05
CA GLN A 187 22.27 -32.04 1.75
C GLN A 187 23.69 -32.60 1.76
N LEU A 188 24.48 -32.23 2.78
CA LEU A 188 25.87 -32.69 2.90
C LEU A 188 25.98 -34.20 3.12
N SER A 189 25.04 -34.78 3.87
CA SER A 189 24.98 -36.22 4.11
C SER A 189 24.62 -36.98 2.83
N HIS A 190 23.67 -36.47 2.05
CA HIS A 190 23.37 -36.99 0.72
C HIS A 190 24.55 -36.82 -0.26
N ALA A 191 25.32 -35.75 -0.17
CA ALA A 191 26.47 -35.53 -1.04
C ALA A 191 27.59 -36.59 -0.85
N VAL A 192 27.66 -37.23 0.32
CA VAL A 192 28.72 -38.19 0.68
C VAL A 192 28.24 -39.63 0.90
N ASP A 193 26.98 -39.94 0.58
CA ASP A 193 26.35 -41.25 0.79
C ASP A 193 26.40 -41.75 2.24
N GLY A 194 26.01 -40.89 3.18
CA GLY A 194 25.97 -41.27 4.59
C GLY A 194 26.06 -40.06 5.52
N ARG A 195 26.30 -40.29 6.80
CA ARG A 195 26.47 -39.18 7.74
C ARG A 195 27.73 -38.39 7.40
N TYR A 196 27.56 -37.10 7.14
CA TYR A 196 28.66 -36.22 6.77
C TYR A 196 29.84 -36.30 7.75
N GLU A 197 29.58 -36.33 9.06
CA GLU A 197 30.65 -36.34 10.06
C GLU A 197 31.49 -37.62 10.03
N ASP A 198 30.88 -38.76 9.74
CA ASP A 198 31.56 -40.05 9.67
C ASP A 198 32.45 -40.10 8.42
N TRP A 199 31.91 -39.63 7.28
CA TRP A 199 32.69 -39.52 6.04
C TRP A 199 33.82 -38.50 6.19
N ALA A 200 33.54 -37.32 6.71
CA ALA A 200 34.51 -36.25 6.90
C ALA A 200 35.61 -36.65 7.90
N GLY A 201 35.24 -37.36 8.97
CA GLY A 201 36.17 -37.87 9.98
C GLY A 201 37.16 -38.91 9.46
N SER A 202 36.87 -39.55 8.33
CA SER A 202 37.78 -40.49 7.66
C SER A 202 38.84 -39.82 6.79
N ASN A 203 38.77 -38.49 6.59
CA ASN A 203 39.71 -37.72 5.78
C ASN A 203 40.68 -36.90 6.64
N ALA A 204 41.85 -36.58 6.07
CA ALA A 204 42.85 -35.71 6.70
C ALA A 204 42.39 -34.24 6.74
N LEU A 205 41.60 -33.82 5.76
CA LEU A 205 40.91 -32.54 5.65
C LEU A 205 39.73 -32.71 4.69
N ASN A 206 38.71 -31.87 4.82
CA ASN A 206 37.59 -31.77 3.88
C ASN A 206 37.47 -30.34 3.36
N LEU A 207 37.28 -30.15 2.06
CA LEU A 207 36.91 -28.87 1.47
C LEU A 207 35.41 -28.89 1.18
N LEU A 208 34.67 -27.98 1.83
CA LEU A 208 33.25 -27.75 1.54
C LEU A 208 33.14 -26.62 0.52
N LEU A 209 32.69 -26.95 -0.69
CA LEU A 209 32.73 -26.11 -1.88
C LEU A 209 31.32 -25.58 -2.22
N ALA A 210 31.18 -24.27 -2.36
CA ALA A 210 29.91 -23.62 -2.72
C ALA A 210 30.12 -22.46 -3.72
N GLY A 211 29.20 -22.29 -4.68
CA GLY A 211 29.24 -21.14 -5.61
C GLY A 211 28.92 -19.81 -4.93
N HIS A 212 28.14 -19.82 -3.85
CA HIS A 212 27.84 -18.64 -3.03
C HIS A 212 27.91 -19.04 -1.54
N ALA A 213 28.48 -18.21 -0.67
CA ALA A 213 28.54 -18.54 0.75
C ALA A 213 27.14 -18.57 1.37
N ALA A 214 26.84 -19.64 2.11
CA ALA A 214 25.59 -19.84 2.85
C ALA A 214 25.83 -19.77 4.37
N GLY A 215 24.77 -19.63 5.16
CA GLY A 215 24.84 -19.98 6.57
C GLY A 215 25.18 -21.46 6.73
N LEU A 216 26.22 -21.78 7.50
CA LEU A 216 26.58 -23.16 7.79
C LEU A 216 25.59 -23.78 8.78
N PRO A 217 25.24 -25.09 8.66
CA PRO A 217 24.33 -25.74 9.59
C PRO A 217 24.82 -25.62 11.04
N ALA A 218 23.99 -25.05 11.91
CA ALA A 218 24.37 -24.74 13.30
C ALA A 218 24.63 -25.99 14.16
N ASP A 219 24.12 -27.15 13.73
CA ASP A 219 24.31 -28.46 14.36
C ASP A 219 25.54 -29.22 13.84
N LEU A 220 26.24 -28.67 12.83
CA LEU A 220 27.43 -29.26 12.24
C LEU A 220 28.70 -28.63 12.80
N ASP A 221 29.46 -29.41 13.57
CA ASP A 221 30.78 -28.99 14.06
C ASP A 221 31.85 -29.23 12.99
N LEU A 222 32.03 -28.24 12.11
CA LEU A 222 33.04 -28.28 11.05
C LEU A 222 34.47 -28.44 11.59
N ALA A 223 34.75 -27.96 12.80
CA ALA A 223 36.06 -28.09 13.41
C ALA A 223 36.33 -29.52 13.87
N ALA A 224 35.34 -30.19 14.45
CA ALA A 224 35.43 -31.62 14.76
C ALA A 224 35.59 -32.47 13.49
N ALA A 225 34.86 -32.11 12.43
CA ALA A 225 34.88 -32.77 11.12
C ALA A 225 36.09 -32.40 10.23
N GLY A 226 37.00 -31.53 10.70
CA GLY A 226 38.18 -31.12 9.93
C GLY A 226 37.81 -30.53 8.56
N THR A 227 36.76 -29.70 8.50
CA THR A 227 36.22 -29.15 7.26
C THR A 227 36.59 -27.68 7.09
N LEU A 228 37.14 -27.33 5.93
CA LEU A 228 37.41 -25.97 5.49
C LEU A 228 36.36 -25.52 4.46
N PRO A 229 35.50 -24.53 4.79
CA PRO A 229 34.53 -23.99 3.85
C PRO A 229 35.18 -23.02 2.85
N VAL A 230 34.91 -23.22 1.55
CA VAL A 230 35.44 -22.45 0.42
C VAL A 230 34.28 -22.04 -0.50
N ALA A 231 34.13 -20.74 -0.74
CA ALA A 231 33.09 -20.21 -1.62
C ALA A 231 33.58 -19.05 -2.49
N ALA A 232 32.89 -18.78 -3.62
CA ALA A 232 33.29 -17.70 -4.53
C ALA A 232 32.87 -16.29 -4.08
N ASP A 233 31.74 -16.14 -3.37
CA ASP A 233 31.23 -14.84 -2.91
C ASP A 233 30.88 -14.89 -1.41
N PRO A 234 31.42 -14.00 -0.54
CA PRO A 234 31.11 -13.99 0.89
C PRO A 234 29.82 -13.21 1.23
N ALA A 235 28.81 -13.91 1.75
CA ALA A 235 27.78 -13.29 2.59
C ALA A 235 28.35 -13.09 4.01
N SER A 236 28.68 -11.85 4.37
CA SER A 236 29.00 -11.41 5.76
C SER A 236 29.79 -12.41 6.63
N GLY A 237 31.09 -12.56 6.35
CA GLY A 237 32.10 -12.64 7.41
C GLY A 237 32.44 -13.96 8.11
N THR A 238 32.53 -15.13 7.45
CA THR A 238 33.34 -16.27 8.00
C THR A 238 33.63 -17.46 7.05
N TRP A 239 33.42 -17.36 5.74
CA TRP A 239 33.94 -18.38 4.79
C TRP A 239 35.32 -17.99 4.29
N THR A 240 36.16 -18.97 3.93
CA THR A 240 37.41 -18.73 3.19
C THR A 240 37.03 -18.32 1.77
N ALA A 241 36.57 -17.09 1.61
CA ALA A 241 36.04 -16.60 0.35
C ALA A 241 37.16 -16.29 -0.64
N LEU A 242 36.95 -16.54 -1.93
CA LEU A 242 37.67 -15.78 -2.97
C LEU A 242 37.32 -14.29 -2.69
N PRO A 243 38.25 -13.41 -2.27
CA PRO A 243 37.87 -12.06 -1.85
C PRO A 243 37.30 -11.29 -3.03
N ASP A 244 36.09 -10.73 -2.91
CA ASP A 244 35.61 -9.74 -3.89
C ASP A 244 36.34 -8.41 -3.68
N LEU A 245 36.69 -7.78 -4.82
CA LEU A 245 37.30 -6.46 -4.99
C LEU A 245 38.75 -6.36 -4.47
N ARG A 246 39.78 -6.69 -5.27
CA ARG A 246 40.24 -5.79 -6.35
C ARG A 246 41.13 -6.42 -7.44
N ASN A 247 41.58 -7.68 -7.39
CA ASN A 247 42.60 -8.17 -8.36
C ASN A 247 42.76 -9.72 -8.56
N ARG A 248 41.90 -10.64 -8.07
CA ARG A 248 42.13 -12.10 -8.24
C ARG A 248 40.89 -12.92 -8.58
N SER A 249 41.05 -13.87 -9.49
CA SER A 249 40.02 -14.79 -10.01
C SER A 249 40.14 -16.24 -9.50
N HIS A 250 41.24 -16.59 -8.81
CA HIS A 250 41.57 -17.95 -8.39
C HIS A 250 42.39 -18.00 -7.09
N ARG A 251 42.47 -19.19 -6.46
CA ARG A 251 43.37 -19.55 -5.34
C ARG A 251 44.03 -20.90 -5.60
N LEU A 252 45.30 -21.05 -5.22
CA LEU A 252 46.01 -22.34 -5.25
C LEU A 252 46.27 -22.79 -3.81
N LEU A 253 45.48 -23.74 -3.33
CA LEU A 253 45.56 -24.25 -1.97
C LEU A 253 46.59 -25.39 -1.89
N ARG A 254 47.68 -25.16 -1.17
CA ARG A 254 48.65 -26.21 -0.78
C ARG A 254 48.30 -26.75 0.60
N ILE A 255 47.89 -28.00 0.66
CA ILE A 255 47.42 -28.69 1.85
C ILE A 255 48.49 -29.68 2.28
N GLU A 256 49.15 -29.42 3.42
CA GLU A 256 50.21 -30.25 3.98
C GLU A 256 49.64 -31.13 5.10
N CYS A 257 49.59 -32.44 4.84
CA CYS A 257 49.12 -33.46 5.76
C CYS A 257 50.31 -34.21 6.36
N ASP A 258 50.59 -33.99 7.65
CA ASP A 258 51.61 -34.73 8.41
C ASP A 258 50.96 -35.79 9.33
N ARG A 259 51.68 -36.86 9.67
CA ARG A 259 51.25 -37.83 10.68
C ARG A 259 51.30 -37.29 12.09
N ASP A 260 52.30 -36.47 12.39
CA ASP A 260 52.59 -36.02 13.75
C ASP A 260 52.32 -34.52 13.99
N ALA A 261 51.83 -33.81 12.97
CA ALA A 261 51.51 -32.38 13.03
C ALA A 261 50.11 -32.07 12.45
N PRO A 262 49.45 -30.98 12.90
CA PRO A 262 48.16 -30.57 12.37
C PRO A 262 48.27 -30.22 10.88
N THR A 263 47.24 -30.56 10.11
CA THR A 263 47.14 -30.19 8.70
C THR A 263 47.32 -28.69 8.53
N ARG A 264 48.15 -28.27 7.57
CA ARG A 264 48.36 -26.85 7.26
C ARG A 264 47.82 -26.56 5.86
N VAL A 265 47.13 -25.44 5.69
CA VAL A 265 46.63 -25.00 4.39
C VAL A 265 47.25 -23.66 4.07
N LEU A 266 47.92 -23.58 2.92
CA LEU A 266 48.59 -22.37 2.43
C LEU A 266 47.94 -21.93 1.12
N ASP A 267 47.70 -20.63 0.96
CA ASP A 267 47.36 -20.05 -0.33
C ASP A 267 48.63 -19.63 -1.07
N CYS A 268 49.00 -20.39 -2.09
CA CYS A 268 50.18 -20.17 -2.92
C CYS A 268 49.94 -19.17 -4.06
N ALA A 269 48.70 -18.73 -4.28
CA ALA A 269 48.38 -17.67 -5.25
C ALA A 269 48.45 -16.26 -4.62
N ALA A 270 48.92 -16.15 -3.38
CA ALA A 270 49.13 -14.88 -2.69
C ALA A 270 50.28 -14.05 -3.28
N ALA A 271 50.08 -12.75 -3.48
CA ALA A 271 51.10 -11.80 -3.89
C ALA A 271 52.12 -11.63 -2.74
N GLY A 272 53.19 -12.42 -2.77
CA GLY A 272 54.21 -12.46 -1.72
C GLY A 272 54.51 -13.89 -1.26
N ALA A 273 54.83 -14.06 0.03
CA ALA A 273 54.99 -15.38 0.62
C ALA A 273 53.62 -16.10 0.76
N PRO A 274 53.57 -17.44 0.69
CA PRO A 274 52.33 -18.21 0.86
C PRO A 274 51.59 -17.83 2.16
N GLU A 275 50.29 -17.54 2.06
CA GLU A 275 49.46 -17.12 3.19
C GLU A 275 48.92 -18.34 3.94
N LEU A 276 49.10 -18.43 5.26
CA LEU A 276 48.56 -19.52 6.06
C LEU A 276 47.06 -19.31 6.32
N ILE A 277 46.24 -20.26 5.86
CA ILE A 277 44.80 -20.31 6.15
C ILE A 277 44.60 -20.97 7.51
N THR A 278 44.02 -20.22 8.44
CA THR A 278 43.69 -20.72 9.79
C THR A 278 42.57 -21.74 9.71
N LEU A 279 42.85 -22.99 10.08
CA LEU A 279 41.83 -24.02 10.23
C LEU A 279 40.99 -23.82 11.50
N PRO A 280 39.69 -24.17 11.48
CA PRO A 280 38.88 -24.22 12.70
C PRO A 280 39.53 -25.15 13.74
N SER A 281 39.75 -24.67 14.97
CA SER A 281 40.51 -25.44 15.96
C SER A 281 39.67 -26.58 16.58
N ARG A 282 40.23 -27.81 16.59
CA ARG A 282 39.67 -28.96 17.34
C ARG A 282 39.73 -28.66 18.83
N ALA A 283 38.64 -28.20 19.43
CA ALA A 283 38.54 -28.14 20.89
C ALA A 283 38.58 -29.56 21.46
N ARG A 284 39.52 -29.83 22.39
CA ARG A 284 39.59 -31.10 23.12
C ARG A 284 38.27 -31.35 23.85
N LEU A 285 37.65 -32.50 23.58
CA LEU A 285 36.51 -33.03 24.30
C LEU A 285 36.84 -33.20 25.79
N VAL A 286 36.42 -32.22 26.59
CA VAL A 286 36.11 -32.43 28.00
C VAL A 286 34.73 -33.05 28.03
N ALA A 287 34.55 -34.15 28.78
CA ALA A 287 33.26 -34.79 29.01
C ALA A 287 32.17 -33.72 29.25
N PRO A 288 30.96 -33.86 28.68
CA PRO A 288 29.99 -32.78 28.72
C PRO A 288 29.68 -32.48 30.17
N ALA A 289 30.17 -31.34 30.65
CA ALA A 289 29.49 -30.65 31.73
C ALA A 289 28.02 -30.53 31.29
N PRO A 290 27.05 -30.80 32.17
CA PRO A 290 25.65 -30.63 31.81
C PRO A 290 25.54 -29.26 31.16
N ARG A 291 25.09 -29.22 29.90
CA ARG A 291 24.91 -27.96 29.16
C ARG A 291 24.30 -26.98 30.15
N PRO A 292 24.87 -25.78 30.37
CA PRO A 292 24.17 -24.81 31.18
C PRO A 292 22.81 -24.70 30.51
N ARG A 293 21.76 -25.15 31.21
CA ARG A 293 20.39 -24.82 30.82
C ARG A 293 20.47 -23.34 30.54
N LEU A 294 20.15 -22.91 29.31
CA LEU A 294 19.95 -21.49 29.01
C LEU A 294 19.22 -20.96 30.24
N ARG A 295 19.90 -20.13 31.04
CA ARG A 295 19.26 -19.53 32.21
C ARG A 295 18.02 -18.93 31.62
N ALA A 296 16.84 -19.36 32.09
CA ALA A 296 15.63 -18.64 31.78
C ALA A 296 15.94 -17.20 32.14
N GLU A 297 16.04 -16.31 31.15
CA GLU A 297 16.08 -14.89 31.43
C GLU A 297 14.93 -14.63 32.39
N GLU A 298 15.21 -13.93 33.49
CA GLU A 298 14.18 -13.61 34.46
C GLU A 298 13.04 -12.91 33.73
N TYR A 299 11.88 -13.55 33.75
CA TYR A 299 10.67 -12.97 33.21
C TYR A 299 10.35 -11.72 34.04
N ASP A 300 10.60 -10.55 33.45
CA ASP A 300 10.24 -9.28 34.07
C ASP A 300 8.77 -8.97 33.76
N GLU A 301 7.87 -9.52 34.57
CA GLU A 301 6.43 -9.23 34.49
C GLU A 301 6.17 -7.72 34.64
N ALA A 302 6.95 -7.03 35.47
CA ALA A 302 6.76 -5.60 35.71
C ALA A 302 7.08 -4.78 34.45
N ALA A 303 8.16 -5.12 33.73
CA ALA A 303 8.48 -4.48 32.44
C ALA A 303 7.43 -4.79 31.37
N ALA A 304 6.98 -6.04 31.25
CA ALA A 304 5.96 -6.43 30.28
C ALA A 304 4.63 -5.69 30.52
N VAL A 305 4.17 -5.64 31.78
CA VAL A 305 2.94 -4.95 32.18
C VAL A 305 3.07 -3.44 32.05
N LYS A 306 4.24 -2.87 32.37
CA LYS A 306 4.51 -1.44 32.17
C LYS A 306 4.41 -1.07 30.68
N SER A 307 5.08 -1.83 29.81
CA SER A 307 5.03 -1.64 28.36
C SER A 307 3.60 -1.75 27.83
N PHE A 308 2.82 -2.72 28.33
CA PHE A 308 1.40 -2.84 28.01
C PHE A 308 0.60 -1.57 28.38
N TYR A 309 0.73 -1.06 29.60
CA TYR A 309 0.02 0.16 30.01
C TYR A 309 0.46 1.41 29.25
N GLU A 310 1.74 1.51 28.90
CA GLU A 310 2.25 2.57 28.01
C GLU A 310 1.50 2.55 26.67
N GLN A 311 1.39 1.37 26.03
CA GLN A 311 0.64 1.23 24.78
C GLN A 311 -0.86 1.49 24.93
N MET A 312 -1.48 1.01 26.01
CA MET A 312 -2.92 1.26 26.25
C MET A 312 -3.24 2.73 26.47
N SER A 313 -2.33 3.51 27.07
CA SER A 313 -2.52 4.94 27.28
C SER A 313 -2.62 5.75 25.99
N THR A 314 -2.14 5.20 24.87
CA THR A 314 -2.26 5.82 23.55
C THR A 314 -3.67 5.74 22.97
N GLY A 315 -4.52 4.83 23.46
CA GLY A 315 -5.84 4.58 22.90
C GLY A 315 -5.83 4.02 21.47
N ARG A 316 -4.71 3.44 21.00
CA ARG A 316 -4.58 2.90 19.65
C ARG A 316 -4.56 1.37 19.59
N ALA A 317 -4.55 0.70 20.74
CA ALA A 317 -4.35 -0.75 20.83
C ALA A 317 -5.51 -1.56 20.24
N VAL A 318 -5.19 -2.60 19.48
CA VAL A 318 -6.14 -3.56 18.93
C VAL A 318 -6.13 -4.83 19.78
N LEU A 319 -7.30 -5.41 20.02
CA LEU A 319 -7.44 -6.71 20.68
C LEU A 319 -7.79 -7.78 19.63
N VAL A 320 -7.03 -8.88 19.62
CA VAL A 320 -7.29 -10.07 18.82
C VAL A 320 -7.53 -11.23 19.76
N ILE A 321 -8.67 -11.89 19.63
CA ILE A 321 -9.06 -12.99 20.52
C ILE A 321 -9.07 -14.27 19.70
N ALA A 322 -8.10 -15.14 19.96
CA ALA A 322 -7.98 -16.43 19.30
C ALA A 322 -8.73 -17.53 20.06
N SER A 323 -8.67 -17.52 21.39
CA SER A 323 -9.35 -18.48 22.27
C SER A 323 -9.38 -17.98 23.73
N GLY A 324 -10.08 -18.71 24.61
CA GLY A 324 -10.05 -18.47 26.05
C GLY A 324 -11.07 -17.44 26.53
N LEU A 325 -12.22 -17.35 25.85
CA LEU A 325 -13.35 -16.50 26.25
C LEU A 325 -14.35 -17.21 27.17
N HIS A 326 -14.11 -18.47 27.50
CA HIS A 326 -15.03 -19.30 28.25
C HIS A 326 -14.45 -19.75 29.59
N SER A 327 -15.31 -19.83 30.60
CA SER A 327 -14.94 -20.46 31.88
C SER A 327 -14.77 -21.98 31.71
N PRO A 328 -14.01 -22.64 32.61
CA PRO A 328 -13.89 -24.10 32.62
C PRO A 328 -15.28 -24.77 32.65
N GLY A 329 -15.57 -25.59 31.64
CA GLY A 329 -16.88 -26.24 31.46
C GLY A 329 -17.85 -25.51 30.51
N GLY A 330 -17.43 -24.41 29.88
CA GLY A 330 -18.16 -23.71 28.81
C GLY A 330 -18.13 -24.43 27.45
N PRO A 331 -18.54 -23.76 26.35
CA PRO A 331 -18.53 -24.33 25.00
C PRO A 331 -17.13 -24.72 24.56
N VAL A 332 -17.06 -25.56 23.53
CA VAL A 332 -15.78 -26.04 23.00
C VAL A 332 -15.02 -24.87 22.39
N GLU A 333 -13.79 -24.64 22.84
CA GLU A 333 -12.89 -23.65 22.26
C GLU A 333 -12.55 -24.01 20.80
N VAL A 334 -12.20 -23.00 19.98
CA VAL A 334 -11.92 -23.19 18.55
C VAL A 334 -10.84 -24.25 18.27
N ASP A 335 -9.82 -24.37 19.13
CA ASP A 335 -8.79 -25.41 19.02
C ASP A 335 -9.32 -26.81 19.36
N GLY A 336 -10.30 -26.90 20.26
CA GLY A 336 -11.01 -28.13 20.57
C GLY A 336 -11.93 -28.56 19.44
N PHE A 337 -12.58 -27.59 18.79
CA PHE A 337 -13.38 -27.81 17.58
C PHE A 337 -12.50 -28.28 16.43
N HIS A 338 -11.34 -27.64 16.22
CA HIS A 338 -10.36 -28.04 15.22
C HIS A 338 -9.94 -29.50 15.38
N ARG A 339 -9.56 -29.92 16.59
CA ARG A 339 -9.18 -31.32 16.87
C ARG A 339 -10.31 -32.30 16.56
N ARG A 340 -11.54 -31.99 16.98
CA ARG A 340 -12.70 -32.86 16.72
C ARG A 340 -12.98 -33.02 15.23
N LEU A 341 -12.83 -31.96 14.43
CA LEU A 341 -13.00 -32.07 12.98
C LEU A 341 -11.90 -32.91 12.33
N VAL A 342 -10.66 -32.80 12.81
CA VAL A 342 -9.55 -33.65 12.33
C VAL A 342 -9.84 -35.12 12.65
N ASP A 343 -10.25 -35.41 13.89
CA ASP A 343 -10.57 -36.77 14.32
C ASP A 343 -11.76 -37.34 13.51
N GLU A 344 -12.79 -36.52 13.22
CA GLU A 344 -13.95 -36.92 12.42
C GLU A 344 -13.59 -37.20 10.95
N LEU A 345 -12.69 -36.39 10.35
CA LEU A 345 -12.29 -36.53 8.95
C LEU A 345 -11.29 -37.65 8.70
N TYR A 346 -10.37 -37.87 9.64
CA TYR A 346 -9.19 -38.70 9.41
C TYR A 346 -9.13 -39.93 10.32
N GLY A 347 -9.95 -40.01 11.39
CA GLY A 347 -10.01 -41.14 12.33
C GLY A 347 -8.78 -41.31 13.24
N GLU A 348 -7.60 -40.85 12.80
CA GLU A 348 -6.36 -40.74 13.56
C GLU A 348 -5.81 -39.32 13.43
N THR A 349 -5.26 -38.77 14.53
CA THR A 349 -4.63 -37.44 14.48
C THR A 349 -3.31 -37.54 13.70
N PRO A 350 -3.16 -36.85 12.54
CA PRO A 350 -1.92 -36.90 11.77
C PRO A 350 -0.75 -36.37 12.61
N GLY A 351 0.48 -36.86 12.35
CA GLY A 351 1.69 -36.43 13.07
C GLY A 351 1.95 -34.91 13.00
N MET A 352 1.42 -34.24 11.98
CA MET A 352 1.31 -32.78 11.88
C MET A 352 -0.16 -32.42 11.62
N THR A 353 -0.80 -31.70 12.55
CA THR A 353 -2.19 -31.28 12.38
C THR A 353 -2.29 -30.21 11.29
N PRO A 354 -3.08 -30.44 10.21
CA PRO A 354 -3.25 -29.43 9.16
C PRO A 354 -3.86 -28.12 9.69
N PRO A 355 -3.71 -26.98 9.00
CA PRO A 355 -4.37 -25.73 9.36
C PRO A 355 -5.90 -25.86 9.38
N LEU A 356 -6.55 -25.15 10.31
CA LEU A 356 -8.03 -25.18 10.44
C LEU A 356 -8.75 -24.81 9.14
N ALA A 357 -8.19 -23.90 8.33
CA ALA A 357 -8.78 -23.52 7.05
C ALA A 357 -8.85 -24.69 6.05
N GLU A 358 -7.82 -25.54 6.01
CA GLU A 358 -7.78 -26.73 5.15
C GLU A 358 -8.72 -27.81 5.67
N VAL A 359 -8.69 -28.06 6.98
CA VAL A 359 -9.61 -28.99 7.65
C VAL A 359 -11.05 -28.57 7.43
N TRP A 360 -11.36 -27.28 7.52
CA TRP A 360 -12.69 -26.72 7.27
C TRP A 360 -13.13 -26.92 5.82
N SER A 361 -12.26 -26.67 4.84
CA SER A 361 -12.58 -26.92 3.44
C SER A 361 -12.87 -28.40 3.19
N ALA A 362 -12.01 -29.29 3.70
CA ALA A 362 -12.21 -30.73 3.59
C ALA A 362 -13.51 -31.19 4.29
N ALA A 363 -13.82 -30.63 5.46
CA ALA A 363 -15.04 -30.93 6.22
C ALA A 363 -16.30 -30.56 5.43
N ARG A 364 -16.32 -29.37 4.81
CA ARG A 364 -17.45 -28.92 3.98
C ARG A 364 -17.69 -29.80 2.75
N ASP A 365 -16.62 -30.35 2.18
CA ASP A 365 -16.70 -31.16 0.97
C ASP A 365 -17.03 -32.64 1.26
N ARG A 366 -16.62 -33.16 2.43
CA ARG A 366 -16.64 -34.61 2.73
C ARG A 366 -17.60 -35.04 3.82
N LEU A 367 -17.96 -34.17 4.77
CA LEU A 367 -18.87 -34.52 5.87
C LEU A 367 -20.33 -34.26 5.50
N ASP A 368 -21.23 -35.03 6.10
CA ASP A 368 -22.67 -34.75 6.03
C ASP A 368 -22.98 -33.38 6.68
N PRO A 369 -23.81 -32.52 6.06
CA PRO A 369 -24.13 -31.19 6.60
C PRO A 369 -24.68 -31.21 8.03
N GLY A 370 -25.43 -32.24 8.42
CA GLY A 370 -25.98 -32.38 9.77
C GLY A 370 -24.91 -32.70 10.82
N VAL A 371 -23.89 -33.49 10.44
CA VAL A 371 -22.72 -33.78 11.29
C VAL A 371 -21.89 -32.50 11.48
N LEU A 372 -21.62 -31.79 10.38
CA LEU A 372 -20.88 -30.52 10.43
C LEU A 372 -21.60 -29.46 11.27
N ASP A 373 -22.92 -29.33 11.10
CA ASP A 373 -23.76 -28.48 11.95
C ASP A 373 -23.69 -28.87 13.43
N GLY A 374 -23.64 -30.18 13.71
CA GLY A 374 -23.45 -30.72 15.05
C GLY A 374 -22.17 -30.20 15.71
N HIS A 375 -21.04 -30.27 14.99
CA HIS A 375 -19.76 -29.75 15.48
C HIS A 375 -19.76 -28.23 15.64
N VAL A 376 -20.32 -27.49 14.70
CA VAL A 376 -20.36 -26.01 14.77
C VAL A 376 -21.20 -25.56 15.96
N ARG A 377 -22.34 -26.22 16.25
CA ARG A 377 -23.16 -25.91 17.43
C ARG A 377 -22.39 -26.07 18.75
N MET A 378 -21.30 -26.83 18.79
CA MET A 378 -20.47 -26.98 20.01
C MET A 378 -19.65 -25.73 20.36
N LEU A 379 -19.40 -24.85 19.38
CA LEU A 379 -18.74 -23.56 19.59
C LEU A 379 -19.69 -22.54 20.25
N ARG A 380 -21.00 -22.74 20.11
CA ARG A 380 -22.01 -21.78 20.55
C ARG A 380 -22.03 -21.67 22.08
N ALA A 381 -21.87 -20.45 22.58
CA ALA A 381 -22.06 -20.16 23.99
C ALA A 381 -23.56 -20.10 24.37
N GLU A 382 -23.95 -20.73 25.48
CA GLU A 382 -25.23 -20.50 26.13
C GLU A 382 -25.17 -19.29 27.09
N ALA A 383 -26.32 -18.66 27.35
CA ALA A 383 -26.42 -17.53 28.25
C ALA A 383 -25.99 -17.92 29.67
N GLY A 384 -24.80 -17.47 30.10
CA GLY A 384 -24.24 -17.73 31.43
C GLY A 384 -22.81 -18.29 31.43
N ALA A 385 -22.29 -18.80 30.31
CA ALA A 385 -20.94 -19.36 30.18
C ALA A 385 -19.87 -18.31 29.78
N VAL A 386 -19.96 -17.11 30.36
CA VAL A 386 -19.17 -15.94 29.93
C VAL A 386 -17.97 -15.70 30.84
N LEU A 387 -16.82 -15.32 30.26
CA LEU A 387 -15.62 -14.93 30.99
C LEU A 387 -15.89 -13.91 32.12
N PRO A 388 -15.51 -14.23 33.37
CA PRO A 388 -15.53 -13.27 34.47
C PRO A 388 -14.68 -12.03 34.13
N GLY A 389 -15.31 -10.87 34.09
CA GLY A 389 -14.65 -9.61 33.69
C GLY A 389 -14.82 -9.23 32.23
N LEU A 390 -15.69 -9.88 31.46
CA LEU A 390 -15.94 -9.51 30.06
C LEU A 390 -16.37 -8.05 29.88
N SER A 391 -17.19 -7.50 30.79
CA SER A 391 -17.54 -6.07 30.71
C SER A 391 -16.31 -5.16 30.84
N ARG A 392 -15.31 -5.54 31.65
CA ARG A 392 -14.04 -4.80 31.77
C ARG A 392 -13.22 -4.90 30.49
N LEU A 393 -13.20 -6.08 29.87
CA LEU A 393 -12.55 -6.30 28.58
C LEU A 393 -13.15 -5.36 27.52
N LEU A 394 -14.47 -5.34 27.36
CA LEU A 394 -15.14 -4.51 26.35
C LEU A 394 -15.15 -3.01 26.69
N GLN A 395 -14.99 -2.65 27.96
CA GLN A 395 -14.89 -1.25 28.38
C GLN A 395 -13.45 -0.71 28.35
N ALA A 396 -12.42 -1.52 28.12
CA ALA A 396 -11.05 -1.04 28.03
C ALA A 396 -10.84 -0.19 26.74
N PRO A 397 -9.79 0.65 26.67
CA PRO A 397 -9.60 1.60 25.56
C PRO A 397 -9.06 0.93 24.29
N TRP A 398 -9.79 -0.06 23.78
CA TRP A 398 -9.48 -0.68 22.51
C TRP A 398 -9.87 0.24 21.36
N TRP A 399 -8.99 0.28 20.36
CA TRP A 399 -9.32 0.81 19.05
C TRP A 399 -10.39 -0.04 18.38
N GLN A 400 -10.16 -1.36 18.35
CA GLN A 400 -11.05 -2.36 17.77
C GLN A 400 -10.79 -3.74 18.38
N VAL A 401 -11.80 -4.61 18.39
CA VAL A 401 -11.70 -6.02 18.81
C VAL A 401 -12.00 -6.93 17.63
N TYR A 402 -11.13 -7.91 17.40
CA TYR A 402 -11.30 -8.97 16.41
C TYR A 402 -11.43 -10.32 17.13
N ASP A 403 -12.52 -11.03 16.88
CA ASP A 403 -12.87 -12.30 17.49
C ASP A 403 -12.76 -13.44 16.46
N PHE A 404 -11.84 -14.37 16.69
CA PHE A 404 -11.62 -15.56 15.88
C PHE A 404 -12.25 -16.82 16.50
N THR A 405 -12.96 -16.71 17.62
CA THR A 405 -13.50 -17.88 18.34
C THR A 405 -14.76 -18.47 17.69
N ALA A 406 -15.46 -17.68 16.86
CA ALA A 406 -16.77 -17.99 16.28
C ALA A 406 -17.89 -18.33 17.31
N SER A 407 -17.63 -18.12 18.61
CA SER A 407 -18.50 -18.54 19.71
C SER A 407 -19.77 -17.70 19.85
N GLY A 408 -19.74 -16.46 19.35
CA GLY A 408 -20.82 -15.49 19.49
C GLY A 408 -20.98 -14.90 20.89
N VAL A 409 -20.08 -15.19 21.82
CA VAL A 409 -20.23 -14.84 23.24
C VAL A 409 -20.19 -13.33 23.49
N LEU A 410 -19.37 -12.59 22.73
CA LEU A 410 -19.25 -11.14 22.86
C LEU A 410 -20.52 -10.43 22.39
N GLU A 411 -21.10 -10.89 21.30
CA GLU A 411 -22.36 -10.37 20.78
C GLU A 411 -23.52 -10.65 21.75
N GLU A 412 -23.59 -11.86 22.31
CA GLU A 412 -24.61 -12.21 23.30
C GLU A 412 -24.48 -11.36 24.57
N ALA A 413 -23.26 -11.09 25.02
CA ALA A 413 -23.02 -10.21 26.16
C ALA A 413 -23.51 -8.77 25.89
N CYS A 414 -23.29 -8.24 24.68
CA CYS A 414 -23.81 -6.93 24.28
C CYS A 414 -25.33 -6.89 24.21
N ARG A 415 -25.99 -8.01 23.87
CA ARG A 415 -27.46 -8.11 23.87
C ARG A 415 -28.04 -8.22 25.28
N GLY A 416 -27.35 -8.93 26.17
CA GLY A 416 -27.76 -9.14 27.56
C GLY A 416 -27.53 -7.93 28.48
N ASP A 417 -26.65 -7.00 28.11
CA ASP A 417 -26.32 -5.79 28.89
C ASP A 417 -26.55 -4.52 28.05
N ALA A 418 -27.60 -3.77 28.39
CA ALA A 418 -27.98 -2.55 27.68
C ALA A 418 -26.87 -1.48 27.66
N ALA A 419 -26.06 -1.36 28.72
CA ALA A 419 -24.98 -0.37 28.78
C ALA A 419 -23.82 -0.73 27.83
N LEU A 420 -23.52 -2.03 27.68
CA LEU A 420 -22.61 -2.50 26.64
C LEU A 420 -23.22 -2.32 25.25
N GLY A 421 -24.51 -2.59 25.10
CA GLY A 421 -25.28 -2.39 23.86
C GLY A 421 -25.33 -0.94 23.36
N GLU A 422 -25.07 0.06 24.20
CA GLU A 422 -24.94 1.47 23.78
C GLU A 422 -23.52 1.83 23.31
N THR A 423 -22.50 1.12 23.82
CA THR A 423 -21.09 1.49 23.65
C THR A 423 -20.31 0.56 22.71
N VAL A 424 -20.81 -0.64 22.45
CA VAL A 424 -20.16 -1.69 21.64
C VAL A 424 -21.04 -2.05 20.46
N GLU A 425 -20.47 -2.14 19.27
CA GLU A 425 -21.13 -2.50 18.01
C GLU A 425 -20.61 -3.88 17.56
N PRO A 426 -21.40 -4.96 17.72
CA PRO A 426 -21.03 -6.26 17.17
C PRO A 426 -21.22 -6.28 15.65
N VAL A 427 -20.29 -6.90 14.94
CA VAL A 427 -20.26 -7.01 13.48
C VAL A 427 -19.93 -8.46 13.12
N ASP A 428 -20.73 -9.08 12.25
CA ASP A 428 -20.38 -10.34 11.60
C ASP A 428 -19.57 -10.03 10.33
N ALA A 429 -18.30 -10.43 10.30
CA ALA A 429 -17.41 -10.11 9.19
C ALA A 429 -17.85 -10.74 7.86
N ARG A 430 -18.70 -11.78 7.89
CA ARG A 430 -19.15 -12.48 6.69
C ARG A 430 -20.22 -11.72 5.92
N THR A 431 -21.10 -11.04 6.65
CA THR A 431 -22.29 -10.38 6.10
C THR A 431 -22.15 -8.87 6.09
N ASP A 432 -21.48 -8.32 7.10
CA ASP A 432 -21.49 -6.88 7.36
C ASP A 432 -20.11 -6.29 7.19
N TYR A 433 -20.02 -5.24 6.39
CA TYR A 433 -18.84 -4.38 6.32
C TYR A 433 -19.27 -2.92 6.30
N ALA A 434 -18.74 -2.16 7.26
CA ALA A 434 -18.98 -0.72 7.36
C ALA A 434 -17.62 0.01 7.34
N PRO A 435 -17.27 0.73 6.27
CA PRO A 435 -16.01 1.44 6.18
C PRO A 435 -15.93 2.61 7.19
N GLY A 436 -14.71 3.03 7.53
CA GLY A 436 -14.44 4.11 8.49
C GLY A 436 -14.63 3.70 9.95
N GLN A 437 -14.55 4.65 10.88
CA GLN A 437 -14.63 4.41 12.34
C GLN A 437 -16.00 4.83 12.92
N THR A 438 -16.51 4.09 13.91
CA THR A 438 -17.71 4.46 14.68
C THR A 438 -17.36 5.00 16.06
N ASN A 439 -18.29 5.72 16.70
CA ASN A 439 -18.11 6.18 18.08
C ASN A 439 -18.16 5.02 19.10
N ARG A 440 -18.69 3.87 18.68
CA ARG A 440 -18.80 2.65 19.47
C ARG A 440 -17.58 1.78 19.24
N LEU A 441 -17.22 0.96 20.22
CA LEU A 441 -16.20 -0.06 20.03
C LEU A 441 -16.74 -1.14 19.11
N ARG A 442 -16.11 -1.39 17.97
CA ARG A 442 -16.49 -2.52 17.13
C ARG A 442 -15.87 -3.82 17.63
N VAL A 443 -16.70 -4.86 17.66
CA VAL A 443 -16.30 -6.25 17.90
C VAL A 443 -16.63 -7.03 16.63
N VAL A 444 -15.61 -7.44 15.90
CA VAL A 444 -15.75 -8.08 14.59
C VAL A 444 -15.53 -9.60 14.74
N ALA A 445 -16.58 -10.38 14.49
CA ALA A 445 -16.50 -11.84 14.45
C ALA A 445 -15.90 -12.27 13.09
N MET A 446 -14.59 -12.52 13.04
CA MET A 446 -13.82 -12.77 11.81
C MET A 446 -14.20 -14.06 11.09
N HIS A 447 -14.75 -15.02 11.83
CA HIS A 447 -15.23 -16.29 11.31
C HIS A 447 -16.76 -16.41 11.32
N GLY A 448 -17.48 -15.30 11.58
CA GLY A 448 -18.92 -15.31 11.82
C GLY A 448 -19.31 -15.88 13.19
N ASN A 449 -20.58 -16.22 13.36
CA ASN A 449 -21.15 -16.69 14.63
C ASN A 449 -21.80 -18.07 14.45
N ALA A 450 -21.47 -19.04 15.31
CA ALA A 450 -21.98 -20.42 15.26
C ALA A 450 -23.49 -20.60 15.56
N ARG A 451 -24.28 -19.52 15.65
CA ARG A 451 -25.71 -19.56 16.04
C ARG A 451 -26.60 -20.37 15.10
N ASP A 452 -26.44 -20.22 13.79
CA ASP A 452 -27.33 -20.79 12.78
C ASP A 452 -26.71 -22.03 12.08
N GLY A 453 -25.66 -22.62 12.67
CA GLY A 453 -24.99 -23.81 12.17
C GLY A 453 -23.82 -23.52 11.24
N SER A 454 -23.41 -24.51 10.44
CA SER A 454 -22.24 -24.43 9.56
C SER A 454 -22.36 -23.35 8.48
N GLY A 455 -23.59 -22.99 8.08
CA GLY A 455 -23.85 -21.89 7.16
C GLY A 455 -23.50 -20.50 7.71
N SER A 456 -23.40 -20.33 9.03
CA SER A 456 -23.15 -19.04 9.72
C SER A 456 -21.72 -18.86 10.24
N VAL A 457 -20.83 -19.84 10.03
CA VAL A 457 -19.38 -19.68 10.22
C VAL A 457 -18.55 -19.94 8.95
N ASP A 458 -17.37 -19.35 8.89
CA ASP A 458 -16.38 -19.66 7.85
C ASP A 458 -14.95 -19.52 8.39
N PHE A 459 -14.19 -20.61 8.35
CA PHE A 459 -12.78 -20.68 8.77
C PHE A 459 -11.79 -20.72 7.60
N GLY A 460 -12.28 -20.64 6.35
CA GLY A 460 -11.41 -20.63 5.16
C GLY A 460 -10.51 -19.40 5.07
N VAL A 461 -9.46 -19.46 4.24
CA VAL A 461 -8.57 -18.32 3.98
C VAL A 461 -9.26 -17.30 3.07
N PRO A 462 -9.39 -16.04 3.49
CA PRO A 462 -9.99 -14.99 2.66
C PRO A 462 -9.03 -14.58 1.53
N THR A 463 -9.58 -14.28 0.36
CA THR A 463 -8.80 -13.83 -0.80
C THR A 463 -8.30 -12.40 -0.58
N GLU A 464 -7.00 -12.16 -0.75
CA GLU A 464 -6.41 -10.81 -0.56
C GLU A 464 -6.92 -9.75 -1.54
N ALA A 465 -7.47 -10.18 -2.67
CA ALA A 465 -8.10 -9.31 -3.68
C ALA A 465 -9.65 -9.33 -3.64
N GLY A 466 -10.25 -10.03 -2.68
CA GLY A 466 -11.70 -10.19 -2.60
C GLY A 466 -12.40 -8.92 -2.11
N GLY A 467 -13.46 -8.51 -2.80
CA GLY A 467 -14.35 -7.42 -2.38
C GLY A 467 -15.46 -7.85 -1.40
N ASP A 468 -15.49 -9.12 -0.97
CA ASP A 468 -16.46 -9.60 0.02
C ASP A 468 -16.20 -9.00 1.41
N PRO A 469 -17.24 -8.85 2.25
CA PRO A 469 -17.12 -8.23 3.58
C PRO A 469 -15.98 -8.81 4.43
N ARG A 470 -15.78 -10.14 4.37
CA ARG A 470 -14.79 -10.84 5.19
C ARG A 470 -13.39 -10.51 4.72
N SER A 471 -13.11 -10.59 3.42
CA SER A 471 -11.83 -10.17 2.86
C SER A 471 -11.47 -8.72 3.21
N LEU A 472 -12.44 -7.79 3.15
CA LEU A 472 -12.23 -6.40 3.55
C LEU A 472 -11.88 -6.24 5.04
N TRP A 473 -12.50 -7.02 5.92
CA TRP A 473 -12.13 -7.03 7.35
C TRP A 473 -10.74 -7.62 7.60
N PHE A 474 -10.33 -8.65 6.87
CA PHE A 474 -8.97 -9.21 6.99
C PHE A 474 -7.91 -8.24 6.47
N GLN A 475 -8.18 -7.53 5.36
CA GLN A 475 -7.32 -6.43 4.90
C GLN A 475 -7.22 -5.34 5.98
N ARG A 476 -8.36 -4.96 6.58
CA ARG A 476 -8.38 -3.98 7.67
C ARG A 476 -7.54 -4.44 8.86
N LEU A 477 -7.73 -5.68 9.32
CA LEU A 477 -6.93 -6.27 10.40
C LEU A 477 -5.43 -6.18 10.09
N LYS A 478 -4.99 -6.63 8.91
CA LYS A 478 -3.57 -6.57 8.49
C LYS A 478 -3.03 -5.14 8.54
N SER A 479 -3.77 -4.17 8.00
CA SER A 479 -3.39 -2.75 8.02
C SER A 479 -3.31 -2.19 9.46
N GLU A 480 -4.21 -2.61 10.35
CA GLU A 480 -4.23 -2.14 11.73
C GLU A 480 -3.10 -2.76 12.56
N LEU A 481 -2.79 -4.05 12.37
CA LEU A 481 -1.66 -4.72 13.02
C LEU A 481 -0.30 -4.12 12.64
N LEU A 482 -0.19 -3.50 11.46
CA LEU A 482 1.00 -2.74 11.04
C LEU A 482 1.13 -1.38 11.71
N GLU A 483 0.00 -0.73 11.99
CA GLU A 483 -0.08 0.68 12.39
C GLU A 483 -0.35 0.88 13.88
N ARG A 484 -0.56 -0.22 14.62
CA ARG A 484 -1.04 -0.17 16.00
C ARG A 484 -0.43 -1.28 16.86
N PRO A 485 -0.23 -1.03 18.17
CA PRO A 485 0.07 -2.10 19.10
C PRO A 485 -1.11 -3.06 19.17
N ALA A 486 -0.82 -4.36 19.33
CA ALA A 486 -1.85 -5.40 19.34
C ALA A 486 -1.68 -6.34 20.53
N VAL A 487 -2.81 -6.78 21.08
CA VAL A 487 -2.88 -7.76 22.18
C VAL A 487 -3.60 -8.99 21.67
N PHE A 488 -2.95 -10.13 21.70
CA PHE A 488 -3.51 -11.43 21.33
C PHE A 488 -3.89 -12.19 22.60
N MET A 489 -5.13 -12.67 22.71
CA MET A 489 -5.60 -13.50 23.81
C MET A 489 -5.80 -14.94 23.35
N ALA A 490 -5.28 -15.89 24.12
CA ALA A 490 -5.46 -17.31 23.88
C ALA A 490 -5.55 -18.10 25.19
N ALA A 491 -6.30 -19.21 25.16
CA ALA A 491 -6.39 -20.14 26.28
C ALA A 491 -5.05 -20.85 26.57
N SER A 492 -4.19 -21.00 25.56
CA SER A 492 -2.90 -21.66 25.66
C SER A 492 -1.87 -21.04 24.71
N PRO A 493 -0.58 -20.97 25.09
CA PRO A 493 0.50 -20.57 24.18
C PRO A 493 0.75 -21.53 23.00
N SER A 494 0.25 -22.78 23.07
CA SER A 494 0.28 -23.76 21.96
C SER A 494 -0.90 -23.64 20.99
N SER A 495 -1.86 -22.76 21.27
CA SER A 495 -3.11 -22.62 20.50
C SER A 495 -2.84 -22.45 19.00
N PRO A 496 -3.26 -23.40 18.12
CA PRO A 496 -3.16 -23.23 16.68
C PRO A 496 -3.85 -21.94 16.20
N ALA A 497 -5.01 -21.60 16.76
CA ALA A 497 -5.72 -20.36 16.43
C ALA A 497 -4.91 -19.10 16.78
N LEU A 498 -4.16 -19.10 17.90
CA LEU A 498 -3.25 -17.99 18.24
C LEU A 498 -2.19 -17.80 17.16
N TRP A 499 -1.57 -18.90 16.72
CA TRP A 499 -0.50 -18.85 15.73
C TRP A 499 -1.01 -18.44 14.34
N ALA A 500 -2.19 -18.92 13.94
CA ALA A 500 -2.87 -18.47 12.72
C ALA A 500 -3.19 -16.97 12.78
N ALA A 501 -3.69 -16.47 13.93
CA ALA A 501 -3.94 -15.04 14.11
C ALA A 501 -2.65 -14.20 14.06
N LEU A 502 -1.55 -14.71 14.65
CA LEU A 502 -0.24 -14.07 14.62
C LEU A 502 0.40 -14.07 13.22
N GLU A 503 0.06 -15.02 12.34
CA GLU A 503 0.51 -15.01 10.94
C GLU A 503 -0.01 -13.78 10.19
N HIS A 504 -1.22 -13.30 10.50
CA HIS A 504 -1.70 -12.03 9.96
C HIS A 504 -0.92 -10.80 10.44
N ALA A 505 -0.21 -10.90 11.57
CA ALA A 505 0.71 -9.88 12.07
C ALA A 505 2.13 -10.01 11.49
N ALA A 506 2.47 -11.16 10.90
CA ALA A 506 3.82 -11.50 10.46
C ALA A 506 4.13 -10.92 9.07
N LEU A 507 4.40 -9.61 9.02
CA LEU A 507 4.89 -8.93 7.82
C LEU A 507 6.39 -8.66 7.91
N GLU A 508 7.19 -9.29 7.04
CA GLU A 508 8.65 -9.17 6.76
C GLU A 508 9.56 -8.83 7.96
N GLU A 509 10.68 -9.56 8.15
CA GLU A 509 11.56 -9.47 9.33
C GLU A 509 12.23 -8.10 9.61
N ASN A 510 12.01 -7.08 8.77
CA ASN A 510 12.66 -5.76 8.83
C ASN A 510 11.70 -4.56 8.81
N ALA A 511 10.45 -4.69 9.25
CA ALA A 511 9.54 -3.55 9.39
C ALA A 511 9.65 -2.93 10.81
N ASP A 512 9.63 -1.60 10.93
CA ASP A 512 9.40 -0.92 12.20
C ASP A 512 8.00 -1.32 12.71
N ARG A 513 7.94 -2.20 13.73
CA ARG A 513 6.68 -2.75 14.26
C ARG A 513 6.30 -2.10 15.57
N TYR A 514 5.00 -1.92 15.75
CA TYR A 514 4.44 -1.63 17.06
C TYR A 514 4.54 -2.87 17.98
N PRO A 515 4.61 -2.69 19.31
CA PRO A 515 4.68 -3.82 20.22
C PRO A 515 3.47 -4.75 20.08
N LEU A 516 3.75 -6.05 20.00
CA LEU A 516 2.75 -7.12 20.01
C LEU A 516 2.80 -7.82 21.36
N PHE A 517 1.65 -8.01 21.99
CA PHE A 517 1.53 -8.70 23.27
C PHE A 517 0.75 -9.99 23.08
N VAL A 518 1.15 -11.05 23.77
CA VAL A 518 0.35 -12.28 23.90
C VAL A 518 -0.03 -12.45 25.36
N VAL A 519 -1.32 -12.58 25.64
CA VAL A 519 -1.89 -12.90 26.94
C VAL A 519 -2.33 -14.36 26.88
N ALA A 520 -1.55 -15.21 27.55
CA ALA A 520 -1.83 -16.63 27.70
C ALA A 520 -1.15 -17.14 28.98
N PRO A 521 -1.60 -18.26 29.57
CA PRO A 521 -0.91 -18.89 30.68
C PRO A 521 0.58 -19.17 30.39
N PRO A 522 1.41 -19.38 31.43
CA PRO A 522 2.82 -19.72 31.23
C PRO A 522 2.99 -20.92 30.29
N GLY A 523 3.80 -20.75 29.24
CA GLY A 523 4.11 -21.81 28.28
C GLY A 523 5.37 -22.59 28.65
N SER A 524 5.57 -23.72 27.98
CA SER A 524 6.83 -24.45 27.92
C SER A 524 7.97 -23.57 27.40
N ALA A 525 9.21 -23.96 27.69
CA ALA A 525 10.39 -23.23 27.21
C ALA A 525 10.43 -23.10 25.68
N GLY A 526 9.92 -24.09 24.94
CA GLY A 526 9.82 -24.05 23.49
C GLY A 526 8.81 -23.02 22.98
N GLU A 527 7.62 -22.95 23.61
CA GLU A 527 6.60 -21.94 23.26
C GLU A 527 7.10 -20.53 23.57
N GLN A 528 7.76 -20.34 24.71
CA GLN A 528 8.37 -19.05 25.06
C GLN A 528 9.47 -18.65 24.07
N ALA A 529 10.29 -19.59 23.62
CA ALA A 529 11.30 -19.34 22.59
C ALA A 529 10.64 -18.97 21.25
N ARG A 530 9.57 -19.67 20.85
CA ARG A 530 8.80 -19.37 19.62
C ARG A 530 8.18 -17.97 19.66
N MET A 531 7.64 -17.55 20.81
CA MET A 531 7.12 -16.19 21.00
C MET A 531 8.24 -15.14 20.89
N ARG A 532 9.41 -15.39 21.49
CA ARG A 532 10.57 -14.50 21.36
C ARG A 532 11.05 -14.36 19.92
N LEU A 533 11.12 -15.45 19.17
CA LEU A 533 11.48 -15.43 17.73
C LEU A 533 10.49 -14.59 16.91
N LYS A 534 9.21 -14.55 17.30
CA LYS A 534 8.20 -13.69 16.67
C LYS A 534 8.21 -12.25 17.20
N GLY A 535 9.07 -11.92 18.16
CA GLY A 535 9.19 -10.59 18.75
C GLY A 535 7.98 -10.16 19.59
N VAL A 536 7.20 -11.09 20.14
CA VAL A 536 6.01 -10.77 20.94
C VAL A 536 6.34 -10.75 22.44
N VAL A 537 5.71 -9.83 23.17
CA VAL A 537 5.81 -9.72 24.62
C VAL A 537 4.78 -10.63 25.28
N HIS A 538 5.24 -11.68 25.96
CA HIS A 538 4.34 -12.62 26.65
C HIS A 538 3.94 -12.10 28.04
N ILE A 539 2.65 -11.86 28.24
CA ILE A 539 2.03 -11.63 29.55
C ILE A 539 1.52 -12.98 30.06
N GLN A 540 2.22 -13.54 31.05
CA GLN A 540 2.01 -14.90 31.55
C GLN A 540 0.79 -15.01 32.48
N GLN A 541 -0.40 -14.70 31.97
CA GLN A 541 -1.67 -14.73 32.70
C GLN A 541 -2.75 -15.33 31.80
N SER A 542 -3.73 -16.02 32.38
CA SER A 542 -4.91 -16.41 31.62
C SER A 542 -5.71 -15.17 31.16
N PRO A 543 -6.47 -15.23 30.04
CA PRO A 543 -7.33 -14.13 29.62
C PRO A 543 -8.28 -13.62 30.72
N GLU A 544 -8.81 -14.54 31.53
CA GLU A 544 -9.69 -14.22 32.67
C GLU A 544 -8.95 -13.43 33.75
N GLU A 545 -7.81 -13.93 34.22
CA GLU A 545 -7.00 -13.24 35.24
C GLU A 545 -6.54 -11.86 34.76
N PHE A 546 -6.15 -11.77 33.48
CA PHE A 546 -5.74 -10.52 32.87
C PHE A 546 -6.89 -9.50 32.85
N ALA A 547 -8.08 -9.89 32.39
CA ALA A 547 -9.24 -9.01 32.38
C ALA A 547 -9.64 -8.57 33.81
N ALA A 548 -9.53 -9.46 34.80
CA ALA A 548 -9.86 -9.17 36.18
C ALA A 548 -8.85 -8.24 36.88
N ARG A 549 -7.55 -8.44 36.65
CA ARG A 549 -6.46 -7.75 37.37
C ARG A 549 -5.90 -6.54 36.63
N ARG A 550 -5.82 -6.58 35.31
CA ARG A 550 -5.12 -5.57 34.50
C ARG A 550 -6.04 -4.57 33.80
N LEU A 551 -7.33 -4.89 33.62
CA LEU A 551 -8.30 -4.01 32.97
C LEU A 551 -9.24 -3.28 33.94
N GLN A 552 -8.75 -2.97 35.15
CA GLN A 552 -9.55 -2.29 36.17
C GLN A 552 -9.79 -0.81 35.80
N SER A 553 -11.01 -0.31 36.00
CA SER A 553 -11.42 1.04 35.57
C SER A 553 -10.73 2.19 36.33
N ASN A 554 -10.08 1.90 37.46
CA ASN A 554 -9.35 2.87 38.27
C ASN A 554 -7.91 3.11 37.79
N VAL A 555 -7.35 2.29 36.90
CA VAL A 555 -5.99 2.44 36.38
C VAL A 555 -5.89 3.70 35.50
N GLN A 556 -4.95 4.59 35.83
CA GLN A 556 -4.82 5.89 35.16
C GLN A 556 -4.53 5.76 33.66
N SER A 557 -3.59 4.90 33.26
CA SER A 557 -3.24 4.67 31.86
C SER A 557 -4.45 4.24 31.01
N LEU A 558 -5.38 3.47 31.59
CA LEU A 558 -6.61 3.08 30.88
C LEU A 558 -7.61 4.23 30.76
N LYS A 559 -7.68 5.12 31.75
CA LYS A 559 -8.51 6.34 31.66
C LYS A 559 -7.98 7.31 30.61
N ASP A 560 -6.67 7.52 30.59
CA ASP A 560 -6.00 8.35 29.59
C ASP A 560 -6.24 7.79 28.19
N GLY A 561 -6.07 6.47 28.03
CA GLY A 561 -6.37 5.77 26.78
C GLY A 561 -7.82 5.94 26.34
N LYS A 562 -8.81 5.85 27.25
CA LYS A 562 -10.24 6.02 26.92
C LYS A 562 -10.52 7.42 26.40
N GLN A 563 -9.99 8.43 27.08
CA GLN A 563 -10.12 9.81 26.63
C GLN A 563 -9.49 9.98 25.24
N ARG A 564 -8.32 9.39 25.02
CA ARG A 564 -7.61 9.44 23.73
C ARG A 564 -8.36 8.72 22.61
N VAL A 565 -8.97 7.56 22.86
CA VAL A 565 -9.83 6.85 21.88
C VAL A 565 -10.99 7.74 21.46
N VAL A 566 -11.65 8.40 22.42
CA VAL A 566 -12.77 9.31 22.12
C VAL A 566 -12.30 10.51 21.31
N GLU A 567 -11.17 11.12 21.67
CA GLU A 567 -10.56 12.21 20.91
C GLU A 567 -10.18 11.79 19.49
N LEU A 568 -9.52 10.64 19.32
CA LEU A 568 -9.09 10.11 18.03
C LEU A 568 -10.28 9.75 17.15
N ARG A 569 -11.27 9.01 17.67
CA ARG A 569 -12.50 8.69 16.93
C ARG A 569 -13.27 9.95 16.55
N SER A 570 -13.31 10.95 17.43
CA SER A 570 -13.94 12.25 17.13
C SER A 570 -13.17 13.03 16.07
N ALA A 571 -11.83 13.01 16.09
CA ALA A 571 -10.97 13.67 15.11
C ALA A 571 -11.04 12.99 13.73
N THR A 572 -11.11 11.64 13.68
CA THR A 572 -11.32 10.87 12.45
C THR A 572 -12.71 11.12 11.84
N ARG A 573 -13.73 11.41 12.68
CA ARG A 573 -15.09 11.75 12.24
C ARG A 573 -15.27 13.23 11.91
N GLN A 574 -14.43 14.08 12.46
CA GLN A 574 -14.47 15.50 12.18
C GLN A 574 -13.69 15.76 10.89
N GLY A 575 -14.36 15.64 9.74
CA GLY A 575 -14.34 16.84 8.91
C GLY A 575 -14.98 17.93 9.76
N THR A 576 -14.15 18.70 10.46
CA THR A 576 -14.62 19.75 11.35
C THR A 576 -15.44 20.70 10.51
N GLY A 577 -16.76 20.70 10.67
CA GLY A 577 -17.64 21.61 9.94
C GLY A 577 -17.16 23.05 10.07
N ILE A 578 -17.26 23.57 11.28
CA ILE A 578 -16.68 24.86 11.65
C ILE A 578 -15.79 24.64 12.87
N SER A 579 -14.48 24.75 12.66
CA SER A 579 -13.48 24.73 13.73
C SER A 579 -13.34 26.10 14.37
N LEU A 580 -13.19 26.15 15.70
CA LEU A 580 -12.88 27.41 16.38
C LEU A 580 -11.37 27.72 16.21
N VAL A 581 -11.04 28.93 15.75
CA VAL A 581 -9.64 29.32 15.50
C VAL A 581 -8.78 29.26 16.76
N SER A 582 -9.34 29.49 17.95
CA SER A 582 -8.60 29.33 19.20
C SER A 582 -8.12 27.89 19.40
N SER A 583 -9.00 26.91 19.17
CA SER A 583 -8.66 25.48 19.25
C SER A 583 -7.58 25.09 18.24
N LEU A 584 -7.64 25.65 17.03
CA LEU A 584 -6.62 25.43 16.00
C LEU A 584 -5.26 26.06 16.36
N LEU A 585 -5.25 27.18 17.07
CA LEU A 585 -4.03 27.86 17.52
C LEU A 585 -3.39 27.20 18.75
N ASP A 586 -4.22 26.62 19.62
CA ASP A 586 -3.77 25.92 20.83
C ASP A 586 -3.15 24.56 20.49
N SER A 587 -3.69 23.87 19.48
CA SER A 587 -3.16 22.60 18.94
C SER A 587 -2.00 22.79 17.96
N ALA A 588 -1.81 24.01 17.44
CA ALA A 588 -0.81 24.29 16.40
C ALA A 588 0.62 23.93 16.82
N ARG A 589 1.25 23.06 16.03
CA ARG A 589 2.70 22.81 16.12
C ARG A 589 3.50 24.07 15.86
N LYS A 590 4.75 24.11 16.33
CA LYS A 590 5.68 25.22 16.03
C LYS A 590 5.94 25.29 14.52
N GLY A 591 5.85 26.49 13.94
CA GLY A 591 6.12 26.71 12.51
C GLY A 591 7.54 26.31 12.09
N SER A 592 7.72 26.04 10.80
CA SER A 592 8.96 25.54 10.20
C SER A 592 9.40 26.38 9.00
N SER A 593 10.70 26.36 8.69
CA SER A 593 11.22 26.92 7.44
C SER A 593 10.77 26.13 6.21
N ASP A 594 10.17 24.95 6.39
CA ASP A 594 9.63 24.13 5.30
C ASP A 594 8.45 24.76 4.57
N PHE A 595 7.70 25.66 5.24
CA PHE A 595 6.73 26.54 4.57
C PHE A 595 7.41 27.34 3.45
N LEU A 596 8.60 27.90 3.72
CA LEU A 596 9.35 28.69 2.76
C LEU A 596 9.91 27.87 1.58
N LYS A 597 9.95 26.54 1.73
CA LYS A 597 10.35 25.58 0.69
C LYS A 597 9.16 25.02 -0.10
N GLY A 598 7.94 25.48 0.19
CA GLY A 598 6.73 25.14 -0.57
C GLY A 598 5.79 24.14 0.10
N SER A 599 5.89 23.93 1.42
CA SER A 599 4.86 23.20 2.19
C SER A 599 3.61 24.06 2.39
N ASP A 600 2.43 23.45 2.53
CA ASP A 600 1.19 24.15 2.89
C ASP A 600 1.34 24.93 4.22
N PRO A 601 0.67 26.10 4.37
CA PRO A 601 0.77 26.91 5.58
C PRO A 601 0.11 26.23 6.78
N THR A 602 0.77 26.28 7.94
CA THR A 602 0.22 25.86 9.24
C THR A 602 -0.05 27.07 10.14
N TRP A 603 -0.93 26.91 11.13
CA TRP A 603 -1.17 27.95 12.15
C TRP A 603 0.10 28.31 12.92
N GLY A 604 1.02 27.35 13.06
CA GLY A 604 2.37 27.55 13.60
C GLY A 604 3.24 28.50 12.79
N ASP A 605 3.11 28.49 11.46
CA ASP A 605 3.88 29.37 10.57
C ASP A 605 3.43 30.83 10.67
N ILE A 606 2.12 31.03 10.88
CA ILE A 606 1.52 32.34 11.15
C ILE A 606 2.01 32.87 12.51
N LYS A 607 1.90 32.06 13.56
CA LYS A 607 2.32 32.41 14.94
C LYS A 607 3.84 32.64 15.04
N GLY A 608 4.62 31.81 14.36
CA GLY A 608 6.09 31.85 14.35
C GLY A 608 6.70 32.92 13.43
N GLY A 609 5.90 33.58 12.60
CA GLY A 609 6.34 34.63 11.70
C GLY A 609 7.17 34.11 10.51
N PHE A 610 6.90 32.88 10.05
CA PHE A 610 7.45 32.32 8.82
C PHE A 610 6.67 32.77 7.59
N ALA A 611 5.38 33.06 7.74
CA ALA A 611 4.55 33.62 6.67
C ALA A 611 4.69 35.15 6.60
N ALA A 612 5.16 35.66 5.46
CA ALA A 612 5.19 37.10 5.20
C ALA A 612 3.76 37.67 5.18
N LYS A 613 3.60 38.89 5.71
CA LYS A 613 2.34 39.63 5.64
C LYS A 613 2.28 40.34 4.29
N LEU A 614 1.26 40.03 3.50
CA LEU A 614 1.06 40.60 2.17
C LEU A 614 -0.07 41.63 2.21
N SER A 615 -0.03 42.63 1.33
CA SER A 615 -0.97 43.74 1.19
C SER A 615 -2.41 43.29 0.90
N VAL A 616 -2.60 42.08 0.35
CA VAL A 616 -3.93 41.45 0.21
C VAL A 616 -4.63 41.34 1.57
N LEU A 617 -3.89 41.17 2.66
CA LEU A 617 -4.44 41.16 4.02
C LEU A 617 -5.14 42.48 4.33
N ASP A 618 -4.56 43.62 3.97
CA ASP A 618 -5.16 44.94 4.23
C ASP A 618 -6.37 45.19 3.33
N ARG A 619 -6.36 44.67 2.10
CA ARG A 619 -7.51 44.72 1.19
C ARG A 619 -8.67 43.86 1.68
N ILE A 620 -8.40 42.66 2.21
CA ILE A 620 -9.41 41.81 2.88
C ILE A 620 -10.06 42.59 4.02
N GLN A 621 -9.26 43.26 4.86
CA GLN A 621 -9.78 44.05 5.98
C GLN A 621 -10.64 45.23 5.55
N ALA A 622 -10.20 45.95 4.52
CA ALA A 622 -10.95 47.07 3.97
C ALA A 622 -12.30 46.59 3.40
N GLY A 623 -12.29 45.46 2.69
CA GLY A 623 -13.49 44.82 2.14
C GLY A 623 -14.44 44.30 3.21
N ALA A 624 -13.93 43.87 4.37
CA ALA A 624 -14.70 43.25 5.44
C ALA A 624 -15.34 44.26 6.43
N ARG A 625 -15.21 45.58 6.18
CA ARG A 625 -15.85 46.63 7.00
C ARG A 625 -17.37 46.63 6.82
N LYS A 626 -18.10 47.03 7.88
CA LYS A 626 -19.55 47.22 7.82
C LYS A 626 -19.92 48.27 6.77
N ASN A 627 -20.98 48.02 6.02
CA ASN A 627 -21.54 48.98 5.07
C ASN A 627 -22.30 50.11 5.81
N GLY A 628 -22.77 51.12 5.07
CA GLY A 628 -23.52 52.26 5.63
C GLY A 628 -24.83 51.90 6.36
N ARG A 629 -25.27 50.64 6.30
CA ARG A 629 -26.43 50.10 7.04
C ARG A 629 -26.02 49.28 8.27
N GLY A 630 -24.75 49.30 8.66
CA GLY A 630 -24.24 48.55 9.82
C GLY A 630 -24.11 47.04 9.62
N LYS A 631 -24.26 46.54 8.39
CA LYS A 631 -24.19 45.11 8.04
C LYS A 631 -22.82 44.74 7.46
N TYR A 632 -22.34 43.55 7.78
CA TYR A 632 -21.14 43.00 7.16
C TYR A 632 -21.43 42.51 5.72
N PRO A 633 -20.59 42.85 4.74
CA PRO A 633 -20.63 42.20 3.44
C PRO A 633 -20.01 40.80 3.53
N VAL A 634 -20.41 39.91 2.61
CA VAL A 634 -19.61 38.70 2.33
C VAL A 634 -18.42 39.12 1.48
N VAL A 635 -17.21 38.77 1.93
CA VAL A 635 -15.97 39.05 1.20
C VAL A 635 -15.51 37.77 0.49
N LEU A 636 -15.25 37.88 -0.81
CA LEU A 636 -14.73 36.78 -1.62
C LEU A 636 -13.31 37.11 -2.05
N VAL A 637 -12.35 36.31 -1.61
CA VAL A 637 -10.94 36.43 -1.97
C VAL A 637 -10.65 35.52 -3.14
N GLU A 638 -10.61 36.08 -4.35
CA GLU A 638 -10.28 35.33 -5.56
C GLU A 638 -8.77 35.30 -5.81
N GLY A 639 -8.27 34.29 -6.52
CA GLY A 639 -6.86 34.24 -6.92
C GLY A 639 -6.45 32.88 -7.49
N ARG A 640 -5.37 32.84 -8.27
CA ARG A 640 -4.78 31.60 -8.79
C ARG A 640 -4.22 30.70 -7.67
N ALA A 641 -3.90 29.46 -8.00
CA ALA A 641 -3.28 28.53 -7.05
C ALA A 641 -1.87 29.03 -6.65
N GLY A 642 -1.54 28.95 -5.36
CA GLY A 642 -0.24 29.38 -4.84
C GLY A 642 -0.04 30.90 -4.71
N THR A 643 -1.09 31.72 -4.77
CA THR A 643 -1.00 33.19 -4.52
C THR A 643 -1.04 33.58 -3.04
N GLY A 644 -1.19 32.63 -2.12
CA GLY A 644 -1.18 32.89 -0.68
C GLY A 644 -2.55 33.23 -0.05
N LYS A 645 -3.67 32.94 -0.72
CA LYS A 645 -5.03 33.16 -0.19
C LYS A 645 -5.24 32.57 1.22
N THR A 646 -4.98 31.27 1.38
CA THR A 646 -5.09 30.57 2.66
C THR A 646 -4.23 31.24 3.73
N THR A 647 -2.98 31.56 3.42
CA THR A 647 -2.07 32.27 4.34
C THR A 647 -2.61 33.65 4.75
N ALA A 648 -3.20 34.41 3.81
CA ALA A 648 -3.81 35.70 4.11
C ALA A 648 -5.07 35.57 4.99
N LEU A 649 -5.92 34.58 4.71
CA LEU A 649 -7.09 34.25 5.53
C LEU A 649 -6.68 33.83 6.95
N MET A 650 -5.66 32.98 7.10
CA MET A 650 -5.15 32.56 8.41
C MET A 650 -4.56 33.74 9.21
N HIS A 651 -3.81 34.65 8.56
CA HIS A 651 -3.34 35.88 9.20
C HIS A 651 -4.50 36.75 9.68
N HIS A 652 -5.55 36.88 8.87
CA HIS A 652 -6.73 37.64 9.23
C HIS A 652 -7.47 37.01 10.42
N ALA A 653 -7.69 35.70 10.38
CA ALA A 653 -8.29 34.91 11.43
C ALA A 653 -7.53 35.04 12.76
N TYR A 654 -6.21 34.86 12.72
CA TYR A 654 -5.33 34.99 13.88
C TYR A 654 -5.42 36.37 14.50
N ARG A 655 -5.49 37.42 13.68
CA ARG A 655 -5.62 38.79 14.17
C ARG A 655 -6.98 39.04 14.83
N LEU A 656 -8.08 38.64 14.19
CA LEU A 656 -9.44 38.78 14.76
C LEU A 656 -9.57 38.02 16.09
N HIS A 657 -8.98 36.83 16.19
CA HIS A 657 -8.90 36.09 17.44
C HIS A 657 -8.13 36.87 18.52
N ARG A 658 -6.99 37.49 18.19
CA ARG A 658 -6.24 38.35 19.13
C ARG A 658 -6.98 39.62 19.55
N GLU A 659 -7.94 40.06 18.74
CA GLU A 659 -8.85 41.16 19.07
C GLU A 659 -10.02 40.69 19.97
N GLY A 660 -10.07 39.41 20.35
CA GLY A 660 -11.08 38.84 21.24
C GLY A 660 -12.36 38.37 20.54
N ARG A 661 -12.36 38.26 19.21
CA ARG A 661 -13.54 37.79 18.46
C ARG A 661 -13.63 36.27 18.40
N THR A 662 -14.86 35.76 18.34
CA THR A 662 -15.16 34.35 18.11
C THR A 662 -15.11 34.07 16.61
N VAL A 663 -14.03 33.41 16.16
CA VAL A 663 -13.77 33.16 14.74
C VAL A 663 -13.91 31.67 14.41
N GLY A 664 -14.83 31.36 13.51
CA GLY A 664 -14.99 30.04 12.90
C GLY A 664 -14.14 29.88 11.65
N TRP A 665 -13.57 28.70 11.46
CA TRP A 665 -12.78 28.29 10.29
C TRP A 665 -13.40 27.04 9.66
N ILE A 666 -13.81 27.15 8.41
CA ILE A 666 -14.23 26.03 7.58
C ILE A 666 -13.04 25.68 6.70
N ASP A 667 -12.44 24.53 6.97
CA ASP A 667 -11.33 24.01 6.16
C ASP A 667 -11.89 23.39 4.87
N ARG A 668 -11.05 23.31 3.84
CA ARG A 668 -11.36 22.63 2.57
C ARG A 668 -11.61 21.12 2.74
N ASP A 669 -11.32 20.58 3.93
CA ASP A 669 -11.44 19.16 4.30
C ASP A 669 -12.79 18.82 4.90
N THR A 670 -13.69 19.81 4.96
CA THR A 670 -15.03 19.63 5.51
C THR A 670 -15.79 18.57 4.70
N ASP A 671 -16.11 17.45 5.35
CA ASP A 671 -16.83 16.34 4.74
C ASP A 671 -18.31 16.24 5.19
N ILE A 672 -18.72 17.07 6.15
CA ILE A 672 -20.08 17.10 6.66
C ILE A 672 -21.07 17.75 5.67
N PRO A 673 -22.36 17.35 5.69
CA PRO A 673 -23.38 17.96 4.85
C PRO A 673 -23.53 19.47 5.07
N LEU A 674 -23.88 20.20 4.01
CA LEU A 674 -24.13 21.65 4.05
C LEU A 674 -25.17 22.05 5.12
N SER A 675 -26.19 21.23 5.33
CA SER A 675 -27.21 21.45 6.38
C SER A 675 -26.61 21.43 7.78
N GLU A 676 -25.62 20.57 8.01
CA GLU A 676 -24.90 20.46 9.28
C GLU A 676 -24.02 21.69 9.53
N ILE A 677 -23.28 22.14 8.51
CA ILE A 677 -22.47 23.37 8.60
C ILE A 677 -23.35 24.56 9.01
N LYS A 678 -24.50 24.71 8.34
CA LYS A 678 -25.48 25.78 8.65
C LYS A 678 -25.99 25.66 10.09
N ARG A 679 -26.28 24.44 10.56
CA ARG A 679 -26.72 24.18 11.93
C ARG A 679 -25.65 24.53 12.96
N GLN A 680 -24.38 24.17 12.71
CA GLN A 680 -23.25 24.52 13.58
C GLN A 680 -23.06 26.04 13.67
N ALA A 681 -23.10 26.74 12.54
CA ALA A 681 -23.00 28.19 12.49
C ALA A 681 -24.05 28.88 13.37
N SER A 682 -25.29 28.38 13.36
CA SER A 682 -26.39 28.95 14.16
C SER A 682 -26.30 28.68 15.67
N ARG A 683 -25.53 27.70 16.12
CA ARG A 683 -25.45 27.29 17.54
C ARG A 683 -24.35 28.00 18.34
N ILE A 684 -23.21 28.29 17.70
CA ILE A 684 -21.99 28.77 18.37
C ILE A 684 -21.90 30.32 18.34
N GLU A 685 -22.79 31.00 17.61
CA GLU A 685 -22.84 32.47 17.47
C GLU A 685 -21.46 33.09 17.13
N PHE A 686 -20.95 32.79 15.93
CA PHE A 686 -19.67 33.34 15.47
C PHE A 686 -19.76 34.83 15.11
N ASP A 687 -18.76 35.61 15.51
CA ASP A 687 -18.56 37.00 15.03
C ASP A 687 -18.12 37.01 13.55
N THR A 688 -17.23 36.09 13.22
CA THR A 688 -16.66 35.94 11.88
C THR A 688 -16.54 34.46 11.51
N ILE A 689 -16.95 34.09 10.30
CA ILE A 689 -16.73 32.76 9.72
C ILE A 689 -15.85 32.91 8.49
N ILE A 690 -14.75 32.16 8.46
CA ILE A 690 -13.81 32.13 7.34
C ILE A 690 -13.89 30.78 6.67
N VAL A 691 -13.98 30.77 5.33
CA VAL A 691 -14.05 29.56 4.51
C VAL A 691 -12.81 29.48 3.63
N ASP A 692 -11.93 28.51 3.90
CA ASP A 692 -10.78 28.22 3.05
C ASP A 692 -11.22 27.33 1.89
N ASP A 693 -11.15 27.88 0.68
CA ASP A 693 -11.57 27.25 -0.57
C ASP A 693 -13.06 26.85 -0.65
N VAL A 694 -13.92 27.81 -0.99
CA VAL A 694 -15.36 27.58 -1.18
C VAL A 694 -15.69 26.71 -2.41
N ASP A 695 -14.71 26.42 -3.27
CA ASP A 695 -14.89 25.61 -4.48
C ASP A 695 -15.39 24.18 -4.17
N ILE A 696 -15.22 23.71 -2.92
CA ILE A 696 -15.69 22.39 -2.48
C ILE A 696 -17.21 22.27 -2.51
N PHE A 697 -17.94 23.39 -2.43
CA PHE A 697 -19.40 23.43 -2.42
C PHE A 697 -20.02 23.63 -3.81
N GLY A 698 -19.20 23.85 -4.85
CA GLY A 698 -19.65 24.04 -6.23
C GLY A 698 -20.75 25.10 -6.36
N SER A 699 -21.79 24.80 -7.11
CA SER A 699 -22.93 25.72 -7.32
C SER A 699 -23.71 26.08 -6.05
N ARG A 700 -23.53 25.34 -4.94
CA ARG A 700 -24.18 25.64 -3.64
C ARG A 700 -23.38 26.62 -2.78
N ALA A 701 -22.18 27.02 -3.20
CA ALA A 701 -21.29 27.92 -2.46
C ALA A 701 -21.97 29.26 -2.12
N ALA A 702 -22.61 29.92 -3.09
CA ALA A 702 -23.28 31.21 -2.87
C ALA A 702 -24.39 31.12 -1.80
N SER A 703 -25.26 30.11 -1.90
CA SER A 703 -26.32 29.85 -0.90
C SER A 703 -25.76 29.59 0.49
N LEU A 704 -24.66 28.84 0.61
CA LEU A 704 -23.99 28.60 1.87
C LEU A 704 -23.48 29.93 2.47
N LEU A 705 -22.69 30.69 1.72
CA LEU A 705 -22.10 31.95 2.19
C LEU A 705 -23.17 32.96 2.61
N ALA A 706 -24.26 33.06 1.84
CA ALA A 706 -25.40 33.91 2.18
C ALA A 706 -26.08 33.46 3.48
N SER A 707 -26.24 32.15 3.68
CA SER A 707 -26.82 31.58 4.91
C SER A 707 -25.92 31.84 6.13
N LEU A 708 -24.60 31.67 5.98
CA LEU A 708 -23.62 31.89 7.05
C LEU A 708 -23.52 33.36 7.48
N SER A 709 -23.89 34.30 6.60
CA SER A 709 -23.84 35.73 6.91
C SER A 709 -24.97 36.19 7.85
N ASP A 710 -26.00 35.38 8.06
CA ASP A 710 -27.20 35.71 8.85
C ASP A 710 -27.73 37.11 8.55
N GLY A 711 -27.97 37.39 7.26
CA GLY A 711 -28.47 38.68 6.80
C GLY A 711 -27.53 39.87 7.04
N GLY A 712 -26.23 39.62 7.21
CA GLY A 712 -25.16 40.61 7.42
C GLY A 712 -24.79 40.84 8.88
N ARG A 713 -25.21 39.98 9.81
CA ARG A 713 -24.83 40.04 11.23
C ARG A 713 -23.46 39.42 11.48
N THR A 714 -23.20 38.27 10.86
CA THR A 714 -21.92 37.57 10.92
C THR A 714 -21.06 37.97 9.72
N GLN A 715 -19.80 38.28 9.99
CA GLN A 715 -18.83 38.57 8.93
C GLN A 715 -18.42 37.26 8.25
N VAL A 716 -18.56 37.17 6.93
CA VAL A 716 -18.16 35.97 6.18
C VAL A 716 -17.07 36.33 5.18
N ILE A 717 -15.97 35.59 5.21
CA ILE A 717 -14.84 35.76 4.29
C ILE A 717 -14.51 34.40 3.70
N ALA A 718 -14.52 34.28 2.37
CA ALA A 718 -14.28 33.01 1.69
C ALA A 718 -13.19 33.16 0.63
N ALA A 719 -12.31 32.17 0.50
CA ALA A 719 -11.39 32.08 -0.64
C ALA A 719 -12.02 31.29 -1.78
N ILE A 720 -11.71 31.68 -3.02
CA ILE A 720 -12.15 30.99 -4.24
C ILE A 720 -11.04 31.04 -5.29
N ARG A 721 -10.98 30.04 -6.19
CA ARG A 721 -10.07 30.12 -7.34
C ARG A 721 -10.66 31.04 -8.42
N THR A 722 -9.83 31.87 -9.06
CA THR A 722 -10.28 32.82 -10.10
C THR A 722 -11.06 32.16 -11.24
N THR A 723 -10.67 30.94 -11.62
CA THR A 723 -11.35 30.16 -12.67
C THR A 723 -12.74 29.65 -12.26
N ARG A 724 -13.02 29.60 -10.95
CA ARG A 724 -14.25 29.07 -10.34
C ARG A 724 -15.18 30.16 -9.82
N VAL A 725 -14.77 31.43 -9.84
CA VAL A 725 -15.65 32.58 -9.53
C VAL A 725 -16.90 32.56 -10.40
N ARG A 726 -16.75 32.14 -11.66
CA ARG A 726 -17.84 31.94 -12.61
C ARG A 726 -18.71 30.72 -12.31
N GLU A 727 -18.56 30.06 -11.17
CA GLU A 727 -19.47 28.99 -10.72
C GLU A 727 -20.40 29.48 -9.59
N LEU A 728 -20.19 30.71 -9.12
CA LEU A 728 -21.07 31.35 -8.16
C LEU A 728 -22.27 31.99 -8.87
N ASP A 729 -23.43 31.91 -8.21
CA ASP A 729 -24.67 32.60 -8.59
C ASP A 729 -24.42 34.07 -8.96
N ALA A 730 -24.86 34.48 -10.16
CA ALA A 730 -24.67 35.83 -10.67
C ALA A 730 -25.44 36.91 -9.88
N THR A 731 -26.48 36.52 -9.15
CA THR A 731 -27.25 37.38 -8.25
C THR A 731 -26.58 37.54 -6.89
N PHE A 732 -25.68 36.62 -6.53
CA PHE A 732 -24.84 36.76 -5.35
C PHE A 732 -23.80 37.85 -5.59
N SER A 733 -23.90 38.95 -4.84
CA SER A 733 -23.05 40.13 -4.98
C SER A 733 -22.06 40.25 -3.81
N PRO A 734 -20.99 39.43 -3.73
CA PRO A 734 -19.98 39.56 -2.70
C PRO A 734 -19.06 40.75 -2.98
N LYS A 735 -18.39 41.24 -1.94
CA LYS A 735 -17.25 42.14 -2.10
C LYS A 735 -16.04 41.31 -2.53
N VAL A 736 -15.67 41.39 -3.82
CA VAL A 736 -14.52 40.65 -4.35
C VAL A 736 -13.22 41.38 -4.03
N VAL A 737 -12.22 40.63 -3.58
CA VAL A 737 -10.84 41.06 -3.34
C VAL A 737 -9.90 40.14 -4.12
N SER A 738 -9.11 40.69 -5.04
CA SER A 738 -8.26 39.87 -5.91
C SER A 738 -6.85 39.65 -5.33
N ALA A 739 -6.51 38.41 -5.03
CA ALA A 739 -5.16 38.00 -4.67
C ALA A 739 -4.24 37.79 -5.90
N ASP A 740 -4.75 37.99 -7.12
CA ASP A 740 -3.97 37.94 -8.36
C ASP A 740 -3.30 39.28 -8.70
N GLU A 741 -3.63 40.36 -7.98
CA GLU A 741 -2.93 41.64 -8.13
C GLU A 741 -1.42 41.48 -7.90
N PRO A 742 -0.56 42.14 -8.69
CA PRO A 742 0.90 42.07 -8.53
C PRO A 742 1.34 42.45 -7.11
N LEU A 743 2.33 41.73 -6.58
CA LEU A 743 2.91 42.03 -5.27
C LEU A 743 3.57 43.42 -5.28
N SER A 744 3.25 44.23 -4.26
CA SER A 744 3.85 45.55 -4.07
C SER A 744 5.34 45.45 -3.68
N ASP A 745 6.07 46.57 -3.78
CA ASP A 745 7.45 46.66 -3.29
C ASP A 745 7.56 46.25 -1.81
N ASP A 746 6.58 46.62 -0.98
CA ASP A 746 6.53 46.29 0.45
C ASP A 746 6.28 44.79 0.68
N ASP A 747 5.46 44.15 -0.17
CA ASP A 747 5.23 42.71 -0.13
C ASP A 747 6.50 41.94 -0.45
N LEU A 748 7.14 42.30 -1.56
CA LEU A 748 8.41 41.69 -2.00
C LEU A 748 9.50 41.91 -0.96
N GLY A 749 9.59 43.12 -0.40
CA GLY A 749 10.50 43.44 0.69
C GLY A 749 10.26 42.58 1.93
N SER A 750 8.99 42.35 2.29
CA SER A 750 8.60 41.49 3.42
C SER A 750 8.96 40.02 3.17
N VAL A 751 8.72 39.50 1.97
CA VAL A 751 9.12 38.13 1.58
C VAL A 751 10.64 37.98 1.61
N VAL A 752 11.40 38.91 1.02
CA VAL A 752 12.87 38.89 1.03
C VAL A 752 13.42 38.96 2.47
N LYS A 753 12.80 39.77 3.35
CA LYS A 753 13.18 39.89 4.75
C LYS A 753 13.02 38.55 5.49
N VAL A 754 11.91 37.85 5.26
CA VAL A 754 11.65 36.53 5.84
C VAL A 754 12.64 35.49 5.29
N LEU A 755 12.83 35.43 3.98
CA LEU A 755 13.82 34.53 3.35
C LEU A 755 15.23 34.76 3.90
N ARG A 756 15.64 36.03 4.07
CA ARG A 756 16.92 36.40 4.68
C ARG A 756 17.02 35.94 6.12
N LYS A 757 16.00 36.20 6.94
CA LYS A 757 15.96 35.83 8.36
C LYS A 757 16.18 34.33 8.56
N HIS A 758 15.69 33.51 7.63
CA HIS A 758 15.80 32.05 7.70
C HIS A 758 16.91 31.46 6.82
N GLY A 759 17.79 32.29 6.23
CA GLY A 759 18.93 31.83 5.44
C GLY A 759 18.61 31.29 4.05
N LEU A 760 17.38 31.48 3.55
CA LEU A 760 16.83 30.91 2.31
C LEU A 760 16.83 31.89 1.13
N LEU A 761 17.85 32.74 1.02
CA LEU A 761 17.94 33.69 -0.10
C LEU A 761 18.26 33.01 -1.45
N GLY A 762 18.87 31.82 -1.44
CA GLY A 762 19.21 31.05 -2.65
C GLY A 762 19.72 31.91 -3.81
N LEU A 763 19.05 31.86 -4.97
CA LEU A 763 19.36 32.65 -6.17
C LEU A 763 19.42 34.17 -5.91
N LEU A 764 18.62 34.69 -4.98
CA LEU A 764 18.60 36.13 -4.66
C LEU A 764 19.89 36.61 -3.99
N LYS A 765 20.80 35.71 -3.56
CA LYS A 765 22.12 36.10 -3.04
C LYS A 765 22.95 36.84 -4.10
N GLU A 766 22.83 36.43 -5.36
CA GLU A 766 23.59 36.97 -6.51
C GLU A 766 23.24 38.45 -6.79
N TYR A 767 22.00 38.84 -6.52
CA TYR A 767 21.47 40.18 -6.78
C TYR A 767 21.72 41.14 -5.60
N LYS A 768 22.96 41.20 -5.10
CA LYS A 768 23.30 42.00 -3.90
C LYS A 768 23.20 43.51 -4.12
N TRP A 769 23.50 43.98 -5.33
CA TRP A 769 23.54 45.40 -5.68
C TRP A 769 22.93 45.64 -7.07
N PRO A 770 22.07 46.66 -7.24
CA PRO A 770 21.48 47.51 -6.19
C PRO A 770 20.50 46.75 -5.27
N PRO A 771 20.16 47.23 -4.05
CA PRO A 771 19.23 46.54 -3.14
C PRO A 771 17.86 46.22 -3.73
N ARG A 772 17.41 46.99 -4.74
CA ARG A 772 16.18 46.74 -5.50
C ARG A 772 16.28 45.54 -6.45
N ALA A 773 17.48 45.15 -6.87
CA ALA A 773 17.68 44.04 -7.82
C ALA A 773 17.12 42.70 -7.30
N ARG A 774 17.15 42.45 -5.98
CA ARG A 774 16.50 41.26 -5.38
C ARG A 774 14.99 41.28 -5.53
N MET A 775 14.39 42.46 -5.36
CA MET A 775 12.94 42.63 -5.44
C MET A 775 12.48 42.58 -6.89
N GLU A 776 13.24 43.18 -7.82
CA GLU A 776 13.01 43.06 -9.26
C GLU A 776 13.10 41.59 -9.70
N LYS A 777 14.16 40.88 -9.32
CA LYS A 777 14.27 39.45 -9.67
C LYS A 777 13.13 38.62 -9.07
N LEU A 778 12.76 38.86 -7.81
CA LEU A 778 11.64 38.15 -7.19
C LEU A 778 10.31 38.50 -7.87
N ARG A 779 10.13 39.75 -8.32
CA ARG A 779 8.94 40.19 -9.08
C ARG A 779 8.83 39.41 -10.39
N ASP A 780 9.91 39.31 -11.15
CA ASP A 780 9.94 38.55 -12.41
C ASP A 780 9.54 37.08 -12.18
N LEU A 781 10.01 36.48 -11.08
CA LEU A 781 9.68 35.11 -10.72
C LEU A 781 8.21 34.95 -10.26
N CYS A 782 7.64 35.97 -9.63
CA CYS A 782 6.28 35.97 -9.09
C CYS A 782 5.19 36.17 -10.16
N GLU A 783 5.53 36.52 -11.41
CA GLU A 783 4.54 36.70 -12.49
C GLU A 783 3.63 35.46 -12.69
N ARG A 784 4.16 34.27 -12.37
CA ARG A 784 3.42 32.99 -12.45
C ARG A 784 2.67 32.65 -11.16
N SER A 785 3.36 32.65 -10.01
CA SER A 785 2.83 32.25 -8.70
C SER A 785 3.86 32.53 -7.61
N LEU A 786 3.42 32.99 -6.43
CA LEU A 786 4.30 33.22 -5.28
C LEU A 786 4.96 31.92 -4.79
N LEU A 787 4.20 30.82 -4.76
CA LEU A 787 4.73 29.50 -4.43
C LEU A 787 5.85 29.07 -5.40
N ALA A 788 5.59 29.20 -6.71
CA ALA A 788 6.56 28.85 -7.74
C ALA A 788 7.83 29.71 -7.62
N ALA A 789 7.67 31.01 -7.35
CA ALA A 789 8.77 31.93 -7.13
C ALA A 789 9.61 31.54 -5.92
N MET A 790 8.97 31.20 -4.79
CA MET A 790 9.66 30.74 -3.58
C MET A 790 10.46 29.45 -3.84
N ILE A 791 9.84 28.45 -4.48
CA ILE A 791 10.51 27.20 -4.84
C ILE A 791 11.71 27.47 -5.76
N HIS A 792 11.55 28.34 -6.76
CA HIS A 792 12.64 28.68 -7.66
C HIS A 792 13.78 29.39 -6.93
N VAL A 793 13.47 30.40 -6.11
CA VAL A 793 14.48 31.11 -5.32
C VAL A 793 15.28 30.16 -4.43
N VAL A 794 14.61 29.21 -3.77
CA VAL A 794 15.25 28.30 -2.80
C VAL A 794 15.98 27.14 -3.49
N SER A 795 15.43 26.58 -4.57
CA SER A 795 15.97 25.36 -5.21
C SER A 795 16.89 25.63 -6.40
N GLY A 796 16.84 26.83 -7.00
CA GLY A 796 17.58 27.16 -8.21
C GLY A 796 16.97 26.60 -9.51
N LYS A 797 15.89 25.82 -9.44
CA LYS A 797 15.18 25.24 -10.60
C LYS A 797 13.82 25.90 -10.79
N SER A 798 13.27 25.88 -12.01
CA SER A 798 11.88 26.27 -12.23
C SER A 798 10.93 25.38 -11.42
N PHE A 799 9.72 25.84 -11.14
CA PHE A 799 8.74 25.05 -10.38
C PHE A 799 8.43 23.73 -11.09
N GLU A 800 8.23 23.78 -12.40
CA GLU A 800 7.91 22.63 -13.23
C GLU A 800 9.06 21.62 -13.28
N ASP A 801 10.30 22.09 -13.49
CA ASP A 801 11.49 21.23 -13.51
C ASP A 801 11.78 20.63 -12.15
N LYS A 802 11.53 21.39 -11.07
CA LYS A 802 11.71 20.90 -9.70
C LYS A 802 10.69 19.79 -9.40
N VAL A 803 9.41 19.98 -9.73
CA VAL A 803 8.38 18.95 -9.53
C VAL A 803 8.67 17.69 -10.34
N ARG A 804 9.11 17.83 -11.60
CA ARG A 804 9.48 16.67 -12.43
C ARG A 804 10.70 15.94 -11.87
N SER A 805 11.79 16.65 -11.60
CA SER A 805 13.01 16.08 -10.99
C SER A 805 12.68 15.36 -9.68
N ASP A 806 11.92 16.00 -8.80
CA ASP A 806 11.48 15.41 -7.53
C ASP A 806 10.72 14.09 -7.71
N PHE A 807 9.86 14.02 -8.74
CA PHE A 807 9.10 12.83 -9.02
C PHE A 807 9.97 11.74 -9.67
N ASP A 808 10.85 12.10 -10.60
CA ASP A 808 11.72 11.17 -11.32
C ASP A 808 12.80 10.55 -10.41
N ASP A 809 13.24 11.29 -9.39
CA ASP A 809 14.22 10.85 -8.39
C ASP A 809 13.64 9.83 -7.39
N LEU A 810 12.31 9.64 -7.36
CA LEU A 810 11.67 8.66 -6.47
C LEU A 810 11.82 7.22 -7.01
N PRO A 811 12.09 6.23 -6.13
CA PRO A 811 11.97 4.81 -6.44
C PRO A 811 10.61 4.44 -7.05
N VAL A 812 10.54 3.33 -7.81
CA VAL A 812 9.32 2.90 -8.51
C VAL A 812 8.14 2.72 -7.54
N GLU A 813 8.35 2.09 -6.39
CA GLU A 813 7.30 1.87 -5.38
C GLU A 813 6.78 3.19 -4.79
N GLU A 814 7.69 4.09 -4.40
CA GLU A 814 7.37 5.40 -3.85
C GLU A 814 6.66 6.30 -4.88
N ARG A 815 7.05 6.23 -6.17
CA ARG A 815 6.34 6.91 -7.26
C ARG A 815 4.90 6.45 -7.38
N ALA A 816 4.64 5.15 -7.25
CA ALA A 816 3.28 4.61 -7.34
C ALA A 816 2.41 5.14 -6.18
N ILE A 817 2.92 5.08 -4.95
CA ILE A 817 2.24 5.61 -3.75
C ILE A 817 1.97 7.11 -3.88
N TYR A 818 2.98 7.88 -4.28
CA TYR A 818 2.87 9.33 -4.43
C TYR A 818 1.91 9.72 -5.56
N SER A 819 1.85 8.95 -6.64
CA SER A 819 0.91 9.16 -7.75
C SER A 819 -0.55 9.03 -7.30
N VAL A 820 -0.87 7.98 -6.52
CA VAL A 820 -2.22 7.80 -5.95
C VAL A 820 -2.59 8.99 -5.08
N MET A 821 -1.70 9.41 -4.18
CA MET A 821 -1.95 10.58 -3.32
C MET A 821 -2.13 11.87 -4.12
N CYS A 822 -1.31 12.11 -5.15
CA CYS A 822 -1.45 13.27 -6.02
C CYS A 822 -2.77 13.28 -6.79
N VAL A 823 -3.22 12.13 -7.30
CA VAL A 823 -4.52 12.01 -7.97
C VAL A 823 -5.66 12.29 -7.00
N LEU A 824 -5.62 11.77 -5.77
CA LEU A 824 -6.67 12.02 -4.77
C LEU A 824 -6.74 13.50 -4.34
N GLU A 825 -5.61 14.19 -4.24
CA GLU A 825 -5.56 15.59 -3.80
C GLU A 825 -5.70 16.63 -4.90
N ALA A 826 -5.41 16.27 -6.15
CA ALA A 826 -5.49 17.18 -7.27
C ALA A 826 -6.92 17.75 -7.41
N ASP A 827 -7.00 19.05 -7.66
CA ASP A 827 -8.24 19.78 -7.91
C ASP A 827 -8.98 19.27 -9.14
N GLN A 828 -8.22 18.84 -10.16
CA GLN A 828 -8.78 18.32 -11.40
C GLN A 828 -9.49 16.98 -11.21
N VAL A 829 -9.21 16.27 -10.11
CA VAL A 829 -9.66 14.90 -9.89
C VAL A 829 -10.63 14.85 -8.72
N TYR A 830 -10.18 15.06 -7.48
CA TYR A 830 -10.97 14.60 -6.33
C TYR A 830 -11.13 15.58 -5.15
N LYS A 831 -10.41 16.71 -5.10
CA LYS A 831 -10.58 17.79 -4.09
C LYS A 831 -10.63 17.32 -2.62
N ARG A 832 -10.31 16.06 -2.32
CA ARG A 832 -10.18 15.58 -0.93
C ARG A 832 -8.76 15.85 -0.51
N ARG A 833 -8.57 16.40 0.67
CA ARG A 833 -7.24 16.44 1.28
C ARG A 833 -7.06 15.12 2.01
N GLY A 834 -6.08 14.37 1.56
CA GLY A 834 -5.53 13.22 2.24
C GLY A 834 -6.36 11.96 2.32
N MET A 835 -5.73 10.96 2.92
CA MET A 835 -6.20 9.59 3.07
C MET A 835 -5.63 9.02 4.37
N GLU A 836 -6.41 8.22 5.09
CA GLU A 836 -5.89 7.47 6.24
C GLU A 836 -4.76 6.54 5.78
N GLN A 837 -3.72 6.38 6.60
CA GLN A 837 -2.59 5.52 6.25
C GLN A 837 -3.05 4.06 6.04
N GLU A 838 -4.00 3.57 6.85
CA GLU A 838 -4.60 2.23 6.71
C GLU A 838 -5.35 2.04 5.38
N ASP A 839 -6.08 3.06 4.94
CA ASP A 839 -6.77 3.05 3.65
C ASP A 839 -5.75 3.04 2.50
N LEU A 840 -4.67 3.83 2.59
CA LEU A 840 -3.62 3.87 1.57
C LEU A 840 -2.87 2.53 1.47
N LEU A 841 -2.57 1.88 2.60
CA LEU A 841 -2.00 0.52 2.61
C LEU A 841 -2.89 -0.46 1.85
N SER A 842 -4.20 -0.40 2.08
CA SER A 842 -5.20 -1.25 1.41
C SER A 842 -5.30 -0.95 -0.09
N VAL A 843 -5.31 0.33 -0.47
CA VAL A 843 -5.33 0.77 -1.89
C VAL A 843 -4.12 0.25 -2.67
N MET A 844 -2.94 0.22 -2.05
CA MET A 844 -1.70 -0.19 -2.72
C MET A 844 -1.49 -1.71 -2.76
N THR A 845 -2.21 -2.47 -1.93
CA THR A 845 -2.05 -3.93 -1.76
C THR A 845 -2.05 -4.72 -3.09
N PRO A 846 -2.91 -4.41 -4.10
CA PRO A 846 -2.89 -5.13 -5.38
C PRO A 846 -1.59 -4.96 -6.19
N THR A 847 -0.73 -4.01 -5.84
CA THR A 847 0.49 -3.67 -6.59
C THR A 847 1.76 -3.83 -5.74
N VAL A 848 1.70 -3.52 -4.45
CA VAL A 848 2.84 -3.53 -3.52
C VAL A 848 2.39 -4.15 -2.20
N SER A 849 3.22 -4.97 -1.56
CA SER A 849 2.89 -5.53 -0.24
C SER A 849 2.72 -4.42 0.80
N MET A 850 1.80 -4.59 1.77
CA MET A 850 1.53 -3.56 2.78
C MET A 850 2.79 -3.14 3.56
N ALA A 851 3.72 -4.05 3.82
CA ALA A 851 4.97 -3.74 4.51
C ALA A 851 5.88 -2.80 3.69
N ARG A 852 6.03 -3.07 2.39
CA ARG A 852 6.78 -2.21 1.47
C ARG A 852 6.08 -0.87 1.29
N THR A 853 4.75 -0.87 1.16
CA THR A 853 3.97 0.36 1.11
C THR A 853 4.18 1.21 2.36
N LYS A 854 4.16 0.61 3.55
CA LYS A 854 4.42 1.33 4.81
C LYS A 854 5.82 1.98 4.81
N ARG A 855 6.87 1.23 4.45
CA ARG A 855 8.23 1.77 4.34
C ARG A 855 8.29 2.92 3.32
N GLY A 856 7.68 2.77 2.15
CA GLY A 856 7.60 3.82 1.14
C GLY A 856 6.85 5.07 1.64
N ILE A 857 5.76 4.90 2.39
CA ILE A 857 5.05 6.02 3.04
C ILE A 857 5.96 6.73 4.04
N GLU A 858 6.67 5.99 4.90
CA GLU A 858 7.60 6.54 5.88
C GLU A 858 8.73 7.31 5.20
N GLU A 859 9.26 6.80 4.10
CA GLU A 859 10.27 7.48 3.29
C GLU A 859 9.73 8.78 2.70
N LEU A 860 8.54 8.74 2.09
CA LEU A 860 7.89 9.92 1.52
C LEU A 860 7.57 10.97 2.58
N VAL A 861 7.20 10.56 3.81
CA VAL A 861 6.99 11.46 4.95
C VAL A 861 8.31 12.04 5.46
N ARG A 862 9.37 11.23 5.53
CA ARG A 862 10.71 11.65 5.93
C ARG A 862 11.28 12.68 4.95
N SER A 863 11.15 12.39 3.66
CA SER A 863 11.57 13.22 2.52
C SER A 863 10.60 14.37 2.21
N LYS A 864 9.53 14.55 3.00
CA LYS A 864 8.58 15.66 2.93
C LYS A 864 7.79 15.75 1.62
N TYR A 865 7.62 14.63 0.92
CA TYR A 865 6.65 14.52 -0.18
C TYR A 865 5.24 14.35 0.36
N LEU A 866 5.11 13.60 1.46
CA LEU A 866 3.90 13.46 2.24
C LEU A 866 4.02 14.11 3.61
N VAL A 867 2.89 14.53 4.19
CA VAL A 867 2.79 15.15 5.52
C VAL A 867 1.68 14.46 6.31
N ARG A 868 1.93 14.16 7.59
CA ARG A 868 0.93 13.60 8.50
C ARG A 868 0.12 14.70 9.18
N GLY A 869 -1.20 14.63 9.06
CA GLY A 869 -2.17 15.45 9.77
C GLY A 869 -2.27 15.17 11.26
N GLU A 870 -3.04 16.01 11.96
CA GLU A 870 -3.36 15.81 13.39
C GLU A 870 -4.23 14.56 13.62
N GLY A 871 -5.08 14.20 12.65
CA GLY A 871 -5.90 12.98 12.66
C GLY A 871 -5.22 11.72 12.08
N GLY A 872 -3.92 11.78 11.76
CA GLY A 872 -3.18 10.64 11.19
C GLY A 872 -3.32 10.47 9.67
N ALA A 873 -4.22 11.21 9.02
CA ALA A 873 -4.32 11.24 7.56
C ALA A 873 -3.02 11.76 6.91
N LEU A 874 -2.64 11.14 5.80
CA LEU A 874 -1.51 11.52 4.97
C LEU A 874 -1.95 12.52 3.92
N TYR A 875 -1.12 13.53 3.67
CA TYR A 875 -1.36 14.55 2.66
C TYR A 875 -0.18 14.70 1.73
N CYS A 876 -0.40 15.17 0.50
CA CYS A 876 0.70 15.73 -0.28
C CYS A 876 1.21 17.01 0.40
N ARG A 877 2.51 17.29 0.26
CA ARG A 877 3.13 18.49 0.87
C ARG A 877 2.45 19.81 0.49
N HIS A 878 1.86 19.88 -0.71
CA HIS A 878 1.11 21.02 -1.20
C HIS A 878 0.22 20.62 -2.39
N ARG A 879 -1.05 21.03 -2.41
CA ARG A 879 -2.01 20.70 -3.48
C ARG A 879 -1.59 21.18 -4.88
N THR A 880 -1.07 22.40 -5.01
CA THR A 880 -0.51 22.90 -6.29
C THR A 880 0.59 21.99 -6.86
N ILE A 881 1.36 21.32 -6.02
CA ILE A 881 2.38 20.36 -6.47
C ILE A 881 1.70 19.09 -6.99
N ALA A 882 0.70 18.56 -6.27
CA ALA A 882 -0.13 17.45 -6.76
C ALA A 882 -0.82 17.79 -8.10
N ASP A 883 -1.40 18.99 -8.23
CA ASP A 883 -1.99 19.51 -9.46
C ASP A 883 -0.97 19.51 -10.62
N GLN A 884 0.28 19.91 -10.34
CA GLN A 884 1.35 19.90 -11.34
C GLN A 884 1.83 18.48 -11.70
N VAL A 885 1.95 17.59 -10.72
CA VAL A 885 2.30 16.18 -10.97
C VAL A 885 1.25 15.53 -11.86
N VAL A 886 -0.04 15.66 -11.53
CA VAL A 886 -1.13 15.12 -12.36
C VAL A 886 -1.19 15.81 -13.72
N GLY A 887 -1.14 17.14 -13.75
CA GLY A 887 -1.34 17.95 -14.94
C GLY A 887 -0.19 17.95 -15.95
N SER A 888 1.01 17.55 -15.55
CA SER A 888 2.19 17.59 -16.42
C SER A 888 3.02 16.30 -16.44
N VAL A 889 3.25 15.67 -15.28
CA VAL A 889 4.13 14.50 -15.16
C VAL A 889 3.35 13.22 -15.49
N LEU A 890 2.25 12.96 -14.78
CA LEU A 890 1.44 11.75 -15.01
C LEU A 890 0.71 11.76 -16.35
N LYS A 891 0.35 12.94 -16.90
CA LYS A 891 -0.21 13.02 -18.26
C LYS A 891 0.75 12.54 -19.35
N SER A 892 2.07 12.59 -19.12
CA SER A 892 3.06 11.96 -20.02
C SER A 892 3.27 10.47 -19.76
N MET A 893 2.66 9.91 -18.71
CA MET A 893 2.77 8.51 -18.29
C MET A 893 1.37 7.90 -18.10
N PRO A 894 0.64 7.64 -19.19
CA PRO A 894 -0.79 7.29 -19.14
C PRO A 894 -1.09 6.02 -18.34
N ASP A 895 -0.20 5.02 -18.34
CA ASP A 895 -0.37 3.80 -17.54
C ASP A 895 -0.26 4.08 -16.03
N SER A 896 0.71 4.89 -15.62
CA SER A 896 0.85 5.33 -14.22
C SER A 896 -0.34 6.16 -13.77
N LEU A 897 -0.86 7.03 -14.65
CA LEU A 897 -2.07 7.81 -14.37
C LEU A 897 -3.31 6.90 -14.26
N ALA A 898 -3.45 5.93 -15.16
CA ALA A 898 -4.54 4.96 -15.12
C ALA A 898 -4.49 4.11 -13.84
N MET A 899 -3.31 3.62 -13.44
CA MET A 899 -3.09 2.93 -12.18
C MET A 899 -3.50 3.79 -10.98
N ALA A 900 -3.05 5.06 -10.95
CA ALA A 900 -3.34 5.98 -9.85
C ALA A 900 -4.83 6.34 -9.71
N VAL A 901 -5.64 6.15 -10.76
CA VAL A 901 -7.11 6.24 -10.71
C VAL A 901 -7.75 4.89 -10.39
N ARG A 902 -7.25 3.81 -10.99
CA ARG A 902 -7.80 2.45 -10.86
C ARG A 902 -7.75 1.94 -9.43
N LEU A 903 -6.58 2.00 -8.78
CA LEU A 903 -6.39 1.46 -7.43
C LEU A 903 -7.34 2.08 -6.39
N PRO A 904 -7.46 3.41 -6.27
CA PRO A 904 -8.43 3.98 -5.34
C PRO A 904 -9.88 3.68 -5.77
N LEU A 905 -10.18 3.61 -7.07
CA LEU A 905 -11.54 3.25 -7.51
C LEU A 905 -11.91 1.83 -7.08
N GLN A 906 -11.02 0.85 -7.25
CA GLN A 906 -11.23 -0.54 -6.81
C GLN A 906 -11.45 -0.62 -5.30
N PHE A 907 -10.61 0.07 -4.52
CA PHE A 907 -10.79 0.18 -3.08
C PHE A 907 -12.17 0.74 -2.74
N TYR A 908 -12.53 1.94 -3.24
CA TYR A 908 -13.80 2.57 -2.90
C TYR A 908 -15.02 1.80 -3.42
N ALA A 909 -14.91 1.09 -4.54
CA ALA A 909 -15.95 0.20 -5.04
C ALA A 909 -16.22 -0.95 -4.06
N GLY A 910 -15.17 -1.64 -3.60
CA GLY A 910 -15.28 -2.69 -2.58
C GLY A 910 -15.94 -2.18 -1.29
N GLN A 911 -15.54 -0.98 -0.83
CA GLN A 911 -16.07 -0.39 0.41
C GLN A 911 -17.52 0.13 0.29
N ALA A 912 -17.94 0.60 -0.89
CA ALA A 912 -19.18 1.38 -1.03
C ALA A 912 -20.28 0.74 -1.87
N ARG A 913 -20.08 -0.47 -2.41
CA ARG A 913 -21.07 -1.16 -3.25
C ARG A 913 -22.44 -1.36 -2.60
N HIS A 914 -22.46 -1.60 -1.29
CA HIS A 914 -23.71 -1.79 -0.52
C HIS A 914 -24.33 -0.48 -0.02
N ILE A 915 -23.58 0.62 -0.12
CA ILE A 915 -23.99 1.93 0.41
C ILE A 915 -24.85 2.65 -0.61
N ARG A 916 -26.14 2.84 -0.30
CA ARG A 916 -27.07 3.62 -1.13
C ARG A 916 -27.16 5.08 -0.73
N ASP A 917 -26.72 5.43 0.48
CA ASP A 917 -26.65 6.82 0.94
C ASP A 917 -25.60 7.60 0.15
N LEU A 918 -26.08 8.59 -0.63
CA LEU A 918 -25.25 9.45 -1.46
C LEU A 918 -24.46 10.49 -0.64
N ASP A 919 -24.77 10.68 0.64
CA ASP A 919 -24.02 11.57 1.52
C ASP A 919 -22.86 10.86 2.24
N ASN A 920 -22.83 9.53 2.21
CA ASN A 920 -21.72 8.75 2.77
C ASN A 920 -20.39 9.11 2.07
N PRO A 921 -19.30 9.36 2.83
CA PRO A 921 -18.03 9.78 2.25
C PRO A 921 -17.50 8.77 1.22
N TYR A 922 -17.39 7.49 1.57
CA TYR A 922 -16.87 6.43 0.68
C TYR A 922 -17.68 6.34 -0.62
N ARG A 923 -19.01 6.41 -0.53
CA ARG A 923 -19.91 6.41 -1.70
C ARG A 923 -19.69 7.61 -2.61
N ARG A 924 -19.53 8.81 -2.03
CA ARG A 924 -19.22 10.03 -2.80
C ARG A 924 -17.86 9.93 -3.49
N ILE A 925 -16.86 9.32 -2.86
CA ILE A 925 -15.53 9.11 -3.46
C ILE A 925 -15.65 8.21 -4.68
N MET A 926 -16.29 7.05 -4.51
CA MET A 926 -16.51 6.09 -5.57
C MET A 926 -17.20 6.73 -6.79
N ILE A 927 -18.31 7.44 -6.59
CA ILE A 927 -19.05 8.11 -7.67
C ILE A 927 -18.19 9.16 -8.38
N ARG A 928 -17.35 9.91 -7.64
CA ARG A 928 -16.45 10.89 -8.25
C ARG A 928 -15.34 10.24 -9.06
N LEU A 929 -14.75 9.14 -8.57
CA LEU A 929 -13.72 8.40 -9.30
C LEU A 929 -14.27 7.71 -10.56
N LEU A 930 -15.55 7.33 -10.58
CA LEU A 930 -16.23 6.80 -11.77
C LEU A 930 -16.50 7.86 -12.85
N ASN A 931 -16.42 9.15 -12.53
CA ASN A 931 -16.93 10.23 -13.35
C ASN A 931 -16.28 10.27 -14.75
N HIS A 932 -17.07 10.12 -15.81
CA HIS A 932 -16.57 10.10 -17.19
C HIS A 932 -15.88 11.41 -17.61
N THR A 933 -16.39 12.56 -17.15
CA THR A 933 -15.80 13.87 -17.43
C THR A 933 -14.40 13.98 -16.80
N MET A 934 -14.18 13.35 -15.63
CA MET A 934 -12.86 13.26 -15.00
C MET A 934 -11.88 12.49 -15.89
N MET A 935 -12.27 11.29 -16.35
CA MET A 935 -11.44 10.46 -17.23
C MET A 935 -11.00 11.21 -18.50
N ARG A 936 -11.93 11.96 -19.11
CA ARG A 936 -11.63 12.81 -20.28
C ARG A 936 -10.70 13.97 -19.96
N LYS A 937 -10.89 14.67 -18.84
CA LYS A 937 -10.01 15.78 -18.41
C LYS A 937 -8.59 15.33 -18.10
N LEU A 938 -8.44 14.09 -17.64
CA LEU A 938 -7.15 13.44 -17.43
C LEU A 938 -6.47 13.04 -18.73
N GLY A 939 -7.20 13.01 -19.86
CA GLY A 939 -6.65 12.62 -21.16
C GLY A 939 -6.45 11.12 -21.30
N LEU A 940 -7.13 10.31 -20.49
CA LEU A 940 -7.04 8.86 -20.56
C LEU A 940 -7.69 8.34 -21.84
N GLY A 941 -6.94 7.52 -22.57
CA GLY A 941 -7.40 6.89 -23.80
C GLY A 941 -8.49 5.82 -23.54
N PRO A 942 -9.31 5.49 -24.56
CA PRO A 942 -10.40 4.54 -24.46
C PRO A 942 -10.06 3.21 -23.81
N VAL A 943 -8.94 2.60 -24.21
CA VAL A 943 -8.50 1.28 -23.72
C VAL A 943 -8.25 1.32 -22.21
N LEU A 944 -7.60 2.37 -21.72
CA LEU A 944 -7.31 2.54 -20.29
C LEU A 944 -8.58 2.82 -19.49
N VAL A 945 -9.50 3.63 -20.03
CA VAL A 945 -10.78 3.91 -19.35
C VAL A 945 -11.64 2.65 -19.26
N GLN A 946 -11.68 1.84 -20.32
CA GLN A 946 -12.37 0.56 -20.31
C GLN A 946 -11.75 -0.39 -19.29
N ALA A 947 -10.41 -0.53 -19.25
CA ALA A 947 -9.72 -1.33 -18.25
C ALA A 947 -10.00 -0.85 -16.81
N ILE A 948 -10.10 0.46 -16.56
CA ILE A 948 -10.48 1.01 -15.26
C ILE A 948 -11.91 0.59 -14.90
N TYR A 949 -12.87 0.74 -15.80
CA TYR A 949 -14.26 0.33 -15.54
C TYR A 949 -14.42 -1.18 -15.39
N ASP A 950 -13.71 -1.97 -16.18
CA ASP A 950 -13.76 -3.44 -16.10
C ASP A 950 -13.19 -3.95 -14.78
N SER A 951 -12.21 -3.23 -14.20
CA SER A 951 -11.58 -3.59 -12.93
C SER A 951 -12.49 -3.50 -11.70
N VAL A 952 -13.69 -2.93 -11.84
CA VAL A 952 -14.71 -2.81 -10.78
C VAL A 952 -16.08 -3.35 -11.20
N LEU A 953 -16.14 -4.12 -12.29
CA LEU A 953 -17.38 -4.65 -12.82
C LEU A 953 -18.03 -5.65 -11.85
N ASP A 954 -17.22 -6.50 -11.21
CA ASP A 954 -17.72 -7.52 -10.29
C ASP A 954 -18.32 -6.90 -9.02
N GLU A 955 -17.79 -5.76 -8.57
CA GLU A 955 -18.29 -5.03 -7.40
C GLU A 955 -19.49 -4.14 -7.71
N LEU A 956 -19.55 -3.54 -8.91
CA LEU A 956 -20.49 -2.48 -9.26
C LEU A 956 -21.45 -2.82 -10.41
N GLY A 957 -21.49 -4.08 -10.87
CA GLY A 957 -22.36 -4.53 -11.94
C GLY A 957 -23.85 -4.31 -11.67
N ASP A 958 -24.27 -4.28 -10.40
CA ASP A 958 -25.65 -3.97 -9.99
C ASP A 958 -25.86 -2.48 -9.59
N ASP A 959 -24.88 -1.62 -9.89
CA ASP A 959 -24.94 -0.20 -9.56
C ASP A 959 -25.25 0.66 -10.79
N PHE A 960 -26.39 1.37 -10.75
CA PHE A 960 -26.78 2.20 -11.88
C PHE A 960 -25.81 3.35 -12.15
N HIS A 961 -25.07 3.87 -11.14
CA HIS A 961 -24.11 4.95 -11.36
C HIS A 961 -22.90 4.48 -12.16
N TYR A 962 -22.46 3.24 -11.96
CA TYR A 962 -21.39 2.62 -12.74
C TYR A 962 -21.74 2.60 -14.23
N TRP A 963 -22.89 2.02 -14.57
CA TRP A 963 -23.37 1.94 -15.94
C TRP A 963 -23.70 3.30 -16.56
N LEU A 964 -24.24 4.22 -15.76
CA LEU A 964 -24.48 5.60 -16.20
C LEU A 964 -23.18 6.28 -16.64
N GLN A 965 -22.11 6.20 -15.84
CA GLN A 965 -20.84 6.83 -16.21
C GLN A 965 -20.19 6.15 -17.43
N ARG A 966 -20.26 4.82 -17.51
CA ARG A 966 -19.75 4.06 -18.67
C ARG A 966 -20.53 4.38 -19.95
N GLY A 967 -21.86 4.55 -19.86
CA GLY A 967 -22.72 4.94 -20.97
C GLY A 967 -22.48 6.38 -21.44
N GLU A 968 -22.36 7.33 -20.50
CA GLU A 968 -22.04 8.74 -20.80
C GLU A 968 -20.67 8.88 -21.48
N TYR A 969 -19.65 8.13 -21.03
CA TYR A 969 -18.34 8.13 -21.66
C TYR A 969 -18.41 7.72 -23.14
N GLU A 970 -19.12 6.63 -23.46
CA GLU A 970 -19.25 6.15 -24.84
C GLU A 970 -20.16 7.05 -25.70
N LEU A 971 -21.20 7.64 -25.10
CA LEU A 971 -22.05 8.65 -25.75
C LEU A 971 -21.23 9.87 -26.19
N GLU A 972 -20.35 10.39 -25.33
CA GLU A 972 -19.50 11.53 -25.67
C GLU A 972 -18.45 11.20 -26.72
N ARG A 973 -18.03 9.93 -26.82
CA ARG A 973 -17.16 9.43 -27.90
C ARG A 973 -17.91 9.21 -29.21
N GLY A 974 -19.24 9.16 -29.19
CA GLY A 974 -20.09 8.92 -30.35
C GLY A 974 -20.35 7.44 -30.65
N ASP A 975 -19.92 6.51 -29.78
CA ASP A 975 -20.28 5.10 -29.90
C ASP A 975 -21.67 4.86 -29.30
N LEU A 976 -22.68 5.24 -30.08
CA LEU A 976 -24.08 5.18 -29.65
C LEU A 976 -24.57 3.73 -29.46
N GLY A 977 -23.90 2.75 -30.06
CA GLY A 977 -24.20 1.32 -29.92
C GLY A 977 -23.90 0.84 -28.50
N VAL A 978 -22.63 0.97 -28.12
CA VAL A 978 -22.14 0.58 -26.80
C VAL A 978 -22.77 1.44 -25.69
N ALA A 979 -22.92 2.75 -25.93
CA ALA A 979 -23.58 3.64 -24.97
C ALA A 979 -25.02 3.20 -24.64
N GLN A 980 -25.79 2.75 -25.65
CA GLN A 980 -27.15 2.26 -25.41
C GLN A 980 -27.12 1.03 -24.51
N ASN A 981 -26.28 0.04 -24.83
CA ASN A 981 -26.19 -1.19 -24.05
C ASN A 981 -25.89 -0.89 -22.57
N HIS A 982 -24.91 -0.01 -22.29
CA HIS A 982 -24.61 0.38 -20.92
C HIS A 982 -25.77 1.12 -20.23
N LEU A 983 -26.46 2.04 -20.92
CA LEU A 983 -27.60 2.73 -20.31
C LEU A 983 -28.83 1.83 -20.13
N GLU A 984 -29.00 0.78 -20.94
CA GLU A 984 -29.99 -0.27 -20.69
C GLU A 984 -29.66 -1.04 -19.41
N SER A 985 -28.40 -1.42 -19.21
CA SER A 985 -27.94 -2.00 -17.94
C SER A 985 -28.21 -1.05 -16.77
N ALA A 986 -27.92 0.25 -16.92
CA ALA A 986 -28.20 1.25 -15.88
C ALA A 986 -29.69 1.28 -15.48
N ARG A 987 -30.60 1.19 -16.46
CA ARG A 987 -32.05 1.14 -16.20
C ARG A 987 -32.50 -0.18 -15.56
N GLY A 988 -31.79 -1.27 -15.85
CA GLY A 988 -32.05 -2.58 -15.24
C GLY A 988 -31.62 -2.68 -13.77
N CYS A 989 -30.68 -1.83 -13.33
CA CYS A 989 -30.23 -1.80 -11.95
C CYS A 989 -31.27 -1.18 -10.98
N PRO A 990 -31.24 -1.55 -9.68
CA PRO A 990 -32.11 -0.96 -8.66
C PRO A 990 -32.03 0.58 -8.62
N GLY A 991 -33.19 1.24 -8.71
CA GLY A 991 -33.33 2.70 -8.70
C GLY A 991 -32.94 3.41 -10.01
N GLY A 992 -32.36 2.70 -10.98
CA GLY A 992 -31.88 3.30 -12.22
C GLY A 992 -32.99 3.71 -13.21
N ALA A 993 -34.08 2.95 -13.27
CA ALA A 993 -35.23 3.26 -14.14
C ALA A 993 -35.92 4.58 -13.76
N ASP A 994 -35.93 4.93 -12.47
CA ASP A 994 -36.56 6.14 -11.93
C ASP A 994 -35.57 7.31 -11.76
N ASP A 995 -34.28 7.08 -11.98
CA ASP A 995 -33.26 8.11 -11.85
C ASP A 995 -33.27 9.07 -13.06
N PHE A 996 -33.36 10.37 -12.75
CA PHE A 996 -33.49 11.40 -13.77
C PHE A 996 -32.21 11.61 -14.59
N LYS A 997 -31.03 11.26 -14.06
CA LYS A 997 -29.77 11.35 -14.82
C LYS A 997 -29.69 10.22 -15.84
N VAL A 998 -30.09 9.01 -15.46
CA VAL A 998 -30.23 7.88 -16.40
C VAL A 998 -31.23 8.21 -17.50
N SER A 999 -32.40 8.76 -17.14
CA SER A 999 -33.41 9.23 -18.10
C SER A 999 -32.86 10.30 -19.05
N THR A 1000 -32.03 11.21 -18.52
CA THR A 1000 -31.40 12.27 -19.31
C THR A 1000 -30.41 11.72 -20.34
N ALA A 1001 -29.50 10.84 -19.90
CA ALA A 1001 -28.52 10.19 -20.76
C ALA A 1001 -29.20 9.35 -21.86
N TRP A 1002 -30.26 8.63 -21.49
CA TRP A 1002 -31.06 7.83 -22.41
C TRP A 1002 -31.74 8.68 -23.48
N GLY A 1003 -32.31 9.81 -23.08
CA GLY A 1003 -32.88 10.79 -24.00
C GLY A 1003 -31.83 11.34 -24.98
N ALA A 1004 -30.62 11.63 -24.48
CA ALA A 1004 -29.52 12.08 -25.31
C ALA A 1004 -29.14 11.04 -26.39
N ILE A 1005 -29.13 9.74 -26.08
CA ILE A 1005 -28.88 8.68 -27.08
C ILE A 1005 -29.98 8.65 -28.15
N ARG A 1006 -31.26 8.68 -27.74
CA ARG A 1006 -32.39 8.62 -28.67
C ARG A 1006 -32.40 9.78 -29.67
N LEU A 1007 -32.19 11.00 -29.16
CA LEU A 1007 -32.04 12.20 -29.99
C LEU A 1007 -30.84 12.05 -30.95
N SER A 1008 -29.68 11.62 -30.44
CA SER A 1008 -28.46 11.50 -31.25
C SER A 1008 -28.57 10.44 -32.36
N ARG A 1009 -29.21 9.30 -32.08
CA ARG A 1009 -29.42 8.23 -33.08
C ARG A 1009 -30.38 8.64 -34.18
N SER A 1010 -31.50 9.27 -33.81
CA SER A 1010 -32.44 9.80 -34.80
C SER A 1010 -31.77 10.88 -35.66
N ALA A 1011 -30.90 11.72 -35.07
CA ALA A 1011 -30.13 12.71 -35.84
C ALA A 1011 -29.15 12.06 -36.85
N GLN A 1012 -28.56 10.91 -36.52
CA GLN A 1012 -27.67 10.16 -37.44
C GLN A 1012 -28.43 9.42 -38.55
N ARG A 1013 -29.69 9.05 -38.31
CA ARG A 1013 -30.56 8.33 -39.25
C ARG A 1013 -31.95 8.99 -39.30
N PRO A 1014 -32.05 10.21 -39.87
CA PRO A 1014 -33.28 11.00 -39.81
C PRO A 1014 -34.45 10.33 -40.54
N GLU A 1015 -34.16 9.53 -41.57
CA GLU A 1015 -35.18 8.82 -42.37
C GLU A 1015 -35.89 7.68 -41.62
N ASP A 1016 -35.29 7.17 -40.54
CA ASP A 1016 -35.85 6.06 -39.76
C ASP A 1016 -37.01 6.53 -38.85
N ASN A 1017 -38.22 6.09 -39.19
CA ASN A 1017 -39.44 6.49 -38.49
C ASN A 1017 -39.52 5.97 -37.04
N GLU A 1018 -38.96 4.79 -36.76
CA GLU A 1018 -38.96 4.23 -35.42
C GLU A 1018 -38.03 5.03 -34.51
N LEU A 1019 -36.84 5.40 -35.01
CA LEU A 1019 -35.91 6.24 -34.27
C LEU A 1019 -36.46 7.65 -34.05
N ARG A 1020 -37.15 8.24 -35.03
CA ARG A 1020 -37.86 9.53 -34.85
C ARG A 1020 -38.93 9.45 -33.77
N THR A 1021 -39.73 8.38 -33.75
CA THR A 1021 -40.77 8.18 -32.73
C THR A 1021 -40.15 8.08 -31.33
N LYS A 1022 -39.07 7.31 -31.18
CA LYS A 1022 -38.34 7.21 -29.90
C LYS A 1022 -37.70 8.54 -29.49
N ALA A 1023 -37.27 9.37 -30.44
CA ALA A 1023 -36.73 10.70 -30.15
C ALA A 1023 -37.82 11.67 -29.67
N LEU A 1024 -39.04 11.60 -30.22
CA LEU A 1024 -40.19 12.35 -29.71
C LEU A 1024 -40.51 11.98 -28.25
N GLU A 1025 -40.58 10.68 -27.95
CA GLU A 1025 -40.74 10.20 -26.56
C GLU A 1025 -39.62 10.72 -25.65
N ALA A 1026 -38.39 10.81 -26.16
CA ALA A 1026 -37.27 11.35 -25.40
C ALA A 1026 -37.45 12.84 -25.08
N VAL A 1027 -37.99 13.64 -26.01
CA VAL A 1027 -38.33 15.05 -25.74
C VAL A 1027 -39.37 15.13 -24.63
N ASP A 1028 -40.44 14.33 -24.69
CA ASP A 1028 -41.49 14.28 -23.66
C ASP A 1028 -40.91 13.94 -22.27
N VAL A 1029 -40.04 12.93 -22.20
CA VAL A 1029 -39.38 12.51 -20.95
C VAL A 1029 -38.45 13.60 -20.42
N LEU A 1030 -37.62 14.20 -21.27
CA LEU A 1030 -36.69 15.26 -20.86
C LEU A 1030 -37.44 16.50 -20.37
N GLU A 1031 -38.53 16.88 -21.04
CA GLU A 1031 -39.42 17.95 -20.57
C GLU A 1031 -39.99 17.64 -19.20
N LEU A 1032 -40.53 16.44 -18.99
CA LEU A 1032 -41.06 16.02 -17.70
C LEU A 1032 -39.99 16.10 -16.59
N VAL A 1033 -38.76 15.66 -16.87
CA VAL A 1033 -37.63 15.77 -15.94
C VAL A 1033 -37.34 17.23 -15.61
N THR A 1034 -37.28 18.11 -16.61
CA THR A 1034 -37.03 19.54 -16.38
C THR A 1034 -38.12 20.21 -15.55
N VAL A 1035 -39.39 19.82 -15.73
CA VAL A 1035 -40.52 20.32 -14.93
C VAL A 1035 -40.46 19.79 -13.50
N LYS A 1036 -40.20 18.49 -13.31
CA LYS A 1036 -40.22 17.84 -12.00
C LYS A 1036 -39.03 18.23 -11.12
N HIS A 1037 -37.84 18.35 -11.70
CA HIS A 1037 -36.59 18.56 -10.96
C HIS A 1037 -36.06 19.99 -11.06
N GLY A 1038 -36.49 20.78 -12.05
CA GLY A 1038 -36.10 22.18 -12.21
C GLY A 1038 -34.60 22.40 -12.08
N GLY A 1039 -34.21 23.38 -11.26
CA GLY A 1039 -32.82 23.76 -10.99
C GLY A 1039 -31.90 22.64 -10.49
N ALA A 1040 -32.44 21.50 -10.02
CA ALA A 1040 -31.65 20.33 -9.64
C ALA A 1040 -31.18 19.48 -10.86
N SER A 1041 -31.68 19.76 -12.07
CA SER A 1041 -31.40 19.01 -13.31
C SER A 1041 -30.79 19.85 -14.45
N PRO A 1042 -29.79 20.71 -14.20
CA PRO A 1042 -29.26 21.62 -15.23
C PRO A 1042 -28.69 20.89 -16.46
N HIS A 1043 -28.20 19.66 -16.27
CA HIS A 1043 -27.72 18.83 -17.36
C HIS A 1043 -28.84 18.42 -18.33
N THR A 1044 -30.05 18.15 -17.83
CA THR A 1044 -31.22 17.82 -18.67
C THR A 1044 -31.62 18.98 -19.56
N PHE A 1045 -31.63 20.19 -19.01
CA PHE A 1045 -31.84 21.41 -19.80
C PHE A 1045 -30.77 21.57 -20.89
N ALA A 1046 -29.49 21.34 -20.55
CA ALA A 1046 -28.39 21.44 -21.51
C ALA A 1046 -28.49 20.37 -22.61
N VAL A 1047 -28.83 19.12 -22.26
CA VAL A 1047 -29.03 18.02 -23.20
C VAL A 1047 -30.16 18.33 -24.17
N LEU A 1048 -31.35 18.72 -23.68
CA LEU A 1048 -32.47 19.01 -24.56
C LEU A 1048 -32.19 20.25 -25.44
N SER A 1049 -31.55 21.28 -24.89
CA SER A 1049 -31.15 22.48 -25.64
C SER A 1049 -30.16 22.15 -26.76
N LYS A 1050 -29.14 21.34 -26.49
CA LYS A 1050 -28.10 20.97 -27.46
C LYS A 1050 -28.57 19.88 -28.41
N ARG A 1051 -28.88 18.69 -27.88
CA ARG A 1051 -29.20 17.49 -28.65
C ARG A 1051 -30.58 17.59 -29.29
N GLY A 1052 -31.54 18.25 -28.64
CA GLY A 1052 -32.85 18.53 -29.24
C GLY A 1052 -32.72 19.45 -30.45
N THR A 1053 -31.91 20.51 -30.36
CA THR A 1053 -31.64 21.39 -31.52
C THR A 1053 -30.92 20.64 -32.64
N GLU A 1054 -29.85 19.90 -32.33
CA GLU A 1054 -29.10 19.11 -33.33
C GLU A 1054 -30.00 18.07 -34.02
N TRP A 1055 -30.86 17.40 -33.26
CA TRP A 1055 -31.85 16.46 -33.79
C TRP A 1055 -32.87 17.16 -34.69
N LEU A 1056 -33.47 18.26 -34.24
CA LEU A 1056 -34.48 19.00 -34.99
C LEU A 1056 -33.94 19.55 -36.32
N GLU A 1057 -32.69 20.03 -36.33
CA GLU A 1057 -32.01 20.45 -37.57
C GLU A 1057 -31.84 19.30 -38.57
N ALA A 1058 -31.56 18.09 -38.09
CA ALA A 1058 -31.37 16.92 -38.93
C ALA A 1058 -32.70 16.38 -39.50
N VAL A 1059 -33.79 16.42 -38.72
CA VAL A 1059 -35.09 15.89 -39.14
C VAL A 1059 -36.01 16.93 -39.79
N GLN A 1060 -35.67 18.22 -39.76
CA GLN A 1060 -36.51 19.29 -40.32
C GLN A 1060 -37.07 19.03 -41.74
N PRO A 1061 -36.37 18.37 -42.70
CA PRO A 1061 -36.91 18.16 -44.04
C PRO A 1061 -38.07 17.14 -44.08
N LEU A 1062 -38.21 16.35 -43.01
CA LEU A 1062 -39.13 15.22 -42.90
C LEU A 1062 -40.36 15.53 -42.03
N LEU A 1063 -40.38 16.71 -41.41
CA LEU A 1063 -41.46 17.16 -40.53
C LEU A 1063 -42.41 18.09 -41.27
N SER A 1064 -43.70 18.05 -40.94
CA SER A 1064 -44.62 19.09 -41.36
C SER A 1064 -44.27 20.43 -40.72
N THR A 1065 -44.67 21.53 -41.36
CA THR A 1065 -44.47 22.89 -40.84
C THR A 1065 -45.04 23.06 -39.43
N HIS A 1066 -46.18 22.42 -39.14
CA HIS A 1066 -46.80 22.44 -37.82
C HIS A 1066 -45.96 21.69 -36.77
N GLU A 1067 -45.50 20.47 -37.08
CA GLU A 1067 -44.67 19.66 -36.17
C GLU A 1067 -43.32 20.33 -35.89
N LEU A 1068 -42.68 20.89 -36.92
CA LEU A 1068 -41.43 21.63 -36.77
C LEU A 1068 -41.62 22.86 -35.87
N SER A 1069 -42.71 23.62 -36.07
CA SER A 1069 -43.03 24.78 -35.23
C SER A 1069 -43.33 24.40 -33.79
N ASP A 1070 -44.05 23.30 -33.56
CA ASP A 1070 -44.40 22.85 -32.21
C ASP A 1070 -43.17 22.38 -31.43
N LEU A 1071 -42.33 21.53 -32.03
CA LEU A 1071 -41.11 21.03 -31.42
C LEU A 1071 -40.08 22.14 -31.18
N ALA A 1072 -39.92 23.07 -32.13
CA ALA A 1072 -39.04 24.22 -31.95
C ALA A 1072 -39.50 25.10 -30.77
N ARG A 1073 -40.81 25.34 -30.64
CA ARG A 1073 -41.39 26.09 -29.53
C ARG A 1073 -41.16 25.37 -28.20
N ARG A 1074 -41.45 24.08 -28.14
CA ARG A 1074 -41.24 23.23 -26.96
C ARG A 1074 -39.80 23.28 -26.43
N ILE A 1075 -38.80 23.11 -27.30
CA ILE A 1075 -37.38 23.19 -26.91
C ILE A 1075 -37.01 24.63 -26.48
N THR A 1076 -37.55 25.65 -27.16
CA THR A 1076 -37.34 27.06 -26.78
C THR A 1076 -37.92 27.36 -25.39
N ASP A 1077 -39.14 26.89 -25.10
CA ASP A 1077 -39.77 27.05 -23.79
C ASP A 1077 -38.93 26.39 -22.69
N VAL A 1078 -38.29 25.24 -22.97
CA VAL A 1078 -37.35 24.60 -22.03
C VAL A 1078 -36.08 25.44 -21.86
N MET A 1079 -35.52 26.03 -22.92
CA MET A 1079 -34.38 26.93 -22.81
C MET A 1079 -34.71 28.14 -21.93
N GLU A 1080 -35.88 28.75 -22.10
CA GLU A 1080 -36.35 29.88 -21.31
C GLU A 1080 -36.60 29.51 -19.85
N LYS A 1081 -37.34 28.42 -19.60
CA LYS A 1081 -37.52 27.86 -18.25
C LYS A 1081 -36.20 27.50 -17.60
N GLY A 1082 -35.24 26.97 -18.37
CA GLY A 1082 -33.91 26.66 -17.89
C GLY A 1082 -33.14 27.92 -17.49
N ARG A 1083 -33.26 29.01 -18.26
CA ARG A 1083 -32.67 30.31 -17.87
C ARG A 1083 -33.25 30.82 -16.55
N GLU A 1084 -34.50 30.49 -16.25
CA GLU A 1084 -35.14 30.87 -14.99
C GLU A 1084 -34.85 29.90 -13.83
N ALA A 1085 -34.82 28.59 -14.09
CA ALA A 1085 -34.67 27.56 -13.06
C ALA A 1085 -33.21 27.22 -12.76
N CYS A 1086 -32.31 27.43 -13.73
CA CYS A 1086 -30.87 27.19 -13.67
C CYS A 1086 -30.09 28.49 -13.85
N ARG A 1087 -30.58 29.60 -13.28
CA ARG A 1087 -29.94 30.93 -13.30
C ARG A 1087 -28.47 30.90 -12.88
N ASP A 1088 -28.09 29.91 -12.08
CA ASP A 1088 -26.77 29.78 -11.46
C ASP A 1088 -25.90 28.69 -12.11
N ASN A 1089 -26.35 28.10 -13.23
CA ASN A 1089 -25.59 27.05 -13.93
C ASN A 1089 -25.00 27.57 -15.25
N HIS A 1090 -23.75 28.03 -15.19
CA HIS A 1090 -23.06 28.61 -16.35
C HIS A 1090 -22.84 27.63 -17.50
N THR A 1091 -22.72 26.32 -17.23
CA THR A 1091 -22.60 25.31 -18.29
C THR A 1091 -23.87 25.23 -19.11
N PHE A 1092 -25.05 25.22 -18.48
CA PHE A 1092 -26.31 25.30 -19.18
C PHE A 1092 -26.48 26.64 -19.90
N LEU A 1093 -26.16 27.77 -19.25
CA LEU A 1093 -26.31 29.09 -19.85
C LEU A 1093 -25.46 29.24 -21.13
N ASP A 1094 -24.20 28.79 -21.14
CA ASP A 1094 -23.35 28.78 -22.34
C ASP A 1094 -23.95 27.92 -23.46
N VAL A 1095 -24.53 26.76 -23.12
CA VAL A 1095 -25.24 25.92 -24.08
C VAL A 1095 -26.50 26.63 -24.60
N ALA A 1096 -27.31 27.23 -23.73
CA ALA A 1096 -28.51 27.95 -24.12
C ALA A 1096 -28.17 29.13 -25.04
N ASP A 1097 -27.15 29.91 -24.74
CA ASP A 1097 -26.69 31.05 -25.55
C ASP A 1097 -26.15 30.61 -26.92
N ARG A 1098 -25.42 29.49 -26.96
CA ARG A 1098 -24.88 28.96 -28.22
C ARG A 1098 -25.95 28.39 -29.14
N TYR A 1099 -26.98 27.74 -28.59
CA TYR A 1099 -27.99 27.03 -29.38
C TYR A 1099 -29.28 27.83 -29.61
N ALA A 1100 -29.59 28.85 -28.79
CA ALA A 1100 -30.77 29.69 -28.98
C ALA A 1100 -30.84 30.34 -30.39
N PRO A 1101 -29.75 30.94 -30.94
CA PRO A 1101 -29.80 31.50 -32.31
C PRO A 1101 -30.04 30.46 -33.40
N ARG A 1102 -29.70 29.18 -33.16
CA ARG A 1102 -30.00 28.08 -34.08
C ARG A 1102 -31.48 27.72 -34.02
N MET A 1103 -32.04 27.66 -32.82
CA MET A 1103 -33.45 27.38 -32.60
C MET A 1103 -34.35 28.49 -33.17
N THR A 1104 -33.98 29.77 -33.00
CA THR A 1104 -34.70 30.90 -33.61
C THR A 1104 -34.77 30.78 -35.13
N ARG A 1105 -33.67 30.37 -35.79
CA ARG A 1105 -33.65 30.16 -37.26
C ARG A 1105 -34.57 29.01 -37.69
N LEU A 1106 -34.64 27.92 -36.93
CA LEU A 1106 -35.59 26.83 -37.21
C LEU A 1106 -37.04 27.29 -37.07
N PHE A 1107 -37.32 28.10 -36.05
CA PHE A 1107 -38.64 28.66 -35.81
C PHE A 1107 -39.07 29.66 -36.90
N GLU A 1108 -38.17 30.50 -37.39
CA GLU A 1108 -38.42 31.43 -38.50
C GLU A 1108 -38.70 30.68 -39.82
N ARG A 1109 -37.94 29.61 -40.09
CA ARG A 1109 -38.19 28.73 -41.25
C ARG A 1109 -39.54 28.01 -41.16
N ALA A 1110 -39.93 27.55 -39.98
CA ALA A 1110 -41.25 26.95 -39.76
C ALA A 1110 -42.40 27.95 -39.97
N ARG A 1111 -42.13 29.26 -39.95
CA ARG A 1111 -43.12 30.30 -40.28
C ARG A 1111 -43.14 30.67 -41.77
N GLY A 1112 -42.37 29.98 -42.62
CA GLY A 1112 -42.30 30.25 -44.05
C GLY A 1112 -41.51 31.51 -44.42
N VAL A 1113 -40.68 32.02 -43.51
CA VAL A 1113 -39.75 33.13 -43.80
C VAL A 1113 -38.50 32.55 -44.48
N PRO A 1114 -38.20 32.88 -45.74
CA PRO A 1114 -36.94 32.50 -46.37
C PRO A 1114 -35.79 33.25 -45.68
N LEU A 1115 -34.75 32.53 -45.26
CA LEU A 1115 -33.51 33.10 -44.70
C LEU A 1115 -32.53 33.47 -45.81
#